data_AF-A0A445GLB4-F1
#
_entry.id   AF-A0A445GLB4-F1
#
_cell.length_a   1.000
_cell.length_b   1.000
_cell.length_c   1.000
_cell.angle_alpha   90.00
_cell.angle_beta   90.00
_cell.angle_gamma   90.00
#
_symmetry.space_group_name_H-M   'P 1'
#
loop_
_entity.id
_entity.type
_entity.pdbx_description
1 polymer ?
#
loop_
_entity_poly.entity_id
_entity_poly.type
_entity_poly.pdbx_seq_one_letter_code
_entity_poly.pdbx_strand_id
1 'polypeptide(L)'
;MTIPLIQLCLEFPCHIFLVLFFLLGHTSSQSLYDQEHAVLLNIKQYLQDPPFLSNWTSTSSSHCSWPEIICTTNSVTSLTLSQSNINRTIPSFICGLTNLTHLDFSFNFIPGGFPTPLYNCSKLEYLDLSGNNFDGKVPHDIDQLSANLQYLNLGSTNFHGDVPSSIAKLKQLRQIKLQYCLLNGSVAGEIDDLSNLEYLDLSSNFMFPEWKLPWNLTKFNKLKVFNLYGTNLVGEIPENIGDMVALDMLDMSNNSLAGGIPSGLFLLKNLTSLRLYANSLSGEIPSVVEALNLANLDLARNNLTGKIPDIFGKLQQLSWLSLSLNGLSGVIPESFGNLPALKDFRVFFNNLSGTLPPDFGRYSKLETFMIASNSFTGKLPDNLCYHGMLLSLSVYDNNLSGELPESLGNCSGLLDLKVHNNEFSGNIPSGLWTSFNLTNFMVSHNKFTGVLPERLSWNISRFEISYNQFSGGIPSGVSSWTNLVVFDASKNNFNGSIPRQLTALPKLTTLLLDQNQLTGELPSDIISWKSLVALNLSQNQLYGQIPHAIGQLPALSQLDLSENEFSGQVPSLPPRLTNLNLSSNHLTGRIPSEFENSVFASSFLGNSGLCADTPALNLTLCNSGLQRKNKGSSWSVGLVISLVIVALLLILLLSLLFIRFNRKRKHGLVNSWKLISFERLNFTESSIVSSMTEQNIIGSGGYGIVYRIDVGSGYVAVKKIWNNRKLEKKLENSFRAEVRILSNIRHTNIVRLMCCISNEDSMLLVYEYLENHSLDKWLHKKVKSGSVSKVVLDWPKRLKIAIGIAQGLSYMHHDCSPPVVHRDIKTSNILLDTQFNAKVADFGLAKMLIKPGELNTMSAVIGSFGYIAPEYVQTTRVSEKIDVFSFGVVLLELTTGKEANYGDQHSSLSEWAWRHVLIGGNVEELLDKDVMEAIYSDEMCTVFKLGVLCTATLPASRPSMREALQILQSLGEPFAYGDQKNFGHYYDAIPLLKSSEKETRLDVVDHSE
;
A
#
# COMPACT_ATOMS: atom_id res chain seq x y z
N MET A 1 79.66 -71.27 -45.61
CA MET A 1 79.24 -71.89 -46.88
C MET A 1 77.91 -72.58 -46.61
N THR A 2 76.89 -72.33 -47.45
CA THR A 2 75.59 -73.03 -47.57
C THR A 2 74.54 -72.96 -46.42
N ILE A 3 73.45 -72.24 -46.69
CA ILE A 3 72.03 -72.44 -46.30
C ILE A 3 71.55 -73.79 -46.93
N PRO A 4 70.63 -74.64 -46.38
CA PRO A 4 69.18 -74.38 -46.16
C PRO A 4 68.43 -75.15 -45.01
N LEU A 5 67.39 -74.55 -44.37
CA LEU A 5 65.90 -74.70 -44.51
C LEU A 5 65.15 -75.81 -43.68
N ILE A 6 64.12 -75.35 -42.93
CA ILE A 6 62.68 -75.78 -42.88
C ILE A 6 62.12 -76.80 -41.83
N GLN A 7 61.06 -76.32 -41.11
CA GLN A 7 59.82 -76.93 -40.48
C GLN A 7 59.95 -78.09 -39.47
N LEU A 8 59.14 -78.28 -38.41
CA LEU A 8 57.86 -77.77 -37.84
C LEU A 8 57.86 -78.19 -36.32
N CYS A 9 57.40 -77.43 -35.33
CA CYS A 9 56.04 -77.52 -34.73
C CYS A 9 55.89 -76.49 -33.58
N LEU A 10 54.72 -75.85 -33.53
CA LEU A 10 54.25 -74.85 -32.57
C LEU A 10 53.29 -75.48 -31.54
N GLU A 11 53.49 -75.21 -30.25
CA GLU A 11 52.45 -75.20 -29.21
C GLU A 11 52.69 -74.01 -28.22
N PHE A 12 51.58 -73.45 -27.73
CA PHE A 12 51.30 -72.24 -26.93
C PHE A 12 51.97 -72.15 -25.51
N PRO A 13 51.81 -71.10 -24.63
CA PRO A 13 50.76 -70.06 -24.61
C PRO A 13 51.08 -68.58 -24.22
N CYS A 14 50.11 -67.78 -24.66
CA CYS A 14 49.68 -66.38 -24.44
C CYS A 14 49.65 -65.74 -23.01
N HIS A 15 50.44 -66.14 -22.01
CA HIS A 15 50.21 -65.64 -20.62
C HIS A 15 51.04 -64.45 -20.12
N ILE A 16 51.97 -63.89 -20.90
CA ILE A 16 52.89 -62.86 -20.38
C ILE A 16 52.52 -61.43 -20.80
N PHE A 17 51.61 -61.23 -21.74
CA PHE A 17 51.20 -59.88 -22.18
C PHE A 17 50.03 -59.27 -21.39
N LEU A 18 49.32 -60.04 -20.56
CA LEU A 18 48.20 -59.56 -19.75
C LEU A 18 48.63 -58.97 -18.40
N VAL A 19 49.76 -59.38 -17.83
CA VAL A 19 50.18 -58.93 -16.48
C VAL A 19 50.85 -57.54 -16.50
N LEU A 20 51.46 -57.15 -17.62
CA LEU A 20 52.03 -55.80 -17.79
C LEU A 20 50.98 -54.71 -18.05
N PHE A 21 49.77 -55.06 -18.49
CA PHE A 21 48.66 -54.11 -18.64
C PHE A 21 47.90 -53.87 -17.32
N PHE A 22 47.87 -54.85 -16.41
CA PHE A 22 47.21 -54.68 -15.10
C PHE A 22 48.07 -53.97 -14.05
N LEU A 23 49.40 -53.95 -14.20
CA LEU A 23 50.30 -53.27 -13.24
C LEU A 23 50.59 -51.79 -13.58
N LEU A 24 50.27 -51.33 -14.80
CA LEU A 24 50.35 -49.92 -15.18
C LEU A 24 49.04 -49.14 -14.96
N GLY A 25 47.91 -49.82 -14.75
CA GLY A 25 46.61 -49.19 -14.46
C GLY A 25 46.39 -48.79 -12.99
N HIS A 26 47.13 -49.39 -12.05
CA HIS A 26 46.96 -49.13 -10.61
C HIS A 26 47.83 -47.98 -10.07
N THR A 27 48.92 -47.61 -10.74
CA THR A 27 49.79 -46.52 -10.28
C THR A 27 49.25 -45.14 -10.67
N SER A 28 48.52 -45.00 -11.79
CA SER A 28 47.89 -43.72 -12.18
C SER A 28 46.62 -43.40 -11.39
N SER A 29 45.86 -44.41 -10.94
CA SER A 29 44.65 -44.17 -10.13
C SER A 29 44.99 -43.69 -8.72
N GLN A 30 46.09 -44.19 -8.14
CA GLN A 30 46.57 -43.74 -6.84
C GLN A 30 47.04 -42.28 -6.88
N SER A 31 47.77 -41.87 -7.94
CA SER A 31 48.27 -40.49 -8.06
C SER A 31 47.16 -39.46 -8.30
N LEU A 32 46.13 -39.80 -9.08
CA LEU A 32 44.99 -38.92 -9.34
C LEU A 32 44.12 -38.76 -8.08
N TYR A 33 43.88 -39.86 -7.36
CA TYR A 33 43.17 -39.82 -6.08
C TYR A 33 43.86 -38.88 -5.09
N ASP A 34 45.17 -39.01 -4.90
CA ASP A 34 45.94 -38.19 -3.97
C ASP A 34 45.90 -36.70 -4.35
N GLN A 35 45.93 -36.39 -5.66
CA GLN A 35 45.80 -35.03 -6.18
C GLN A 35 44.42 -34.43 -5.89
N GLU A 36 43.34 -35.12 -6.24
CA GLU A 36 41.97 -34.65 -6.02
C GLU A 36 41.67 -34.52 -4.53
N HIS A 37 42.10 -35.49 -3.72
CA HIS A 37 41.94 -35.45 -2.27
C HIS A 37 42.66 -34.24 -1.65
N ALA A 38 43.87 -33.92 -2.11
CA ALA A 38 44.58 -32.71 -1.68
C ALA A 38 43.85 -31.42 -2.09
N VAL A 39 43.32 -31.35 -3.31
CA VAL A 39 42.54 -30.19 -3.77
C VAL A 39 41.30 -29.99 -2.90
N LEU A 40 40.56 -31.05 -2.59
CA LEU A 40 39.36 -30.95 -1.75
C LEU A 40 39.69 -30.53 -0.32
N LEU A 41 40.73 -31.08 0.31
CA LEU A 41 41.15 -30.63 1.64
C LEU A 41 41.60 -29.17 1.64
N ASN A 42 42.25 -28.70 0.56
CA ASN A 42 42.58 -27.29 0.38
C ASN A 42 41.34 -26.40 0.22
N ILE A 43 40.28 -26.88 -0.46
CA ILE A 43 38.99 -26.16 -0.53
C ILE A 43 38.39 -26.02 0.86
N LYS A 44 38.33 -27.10 1.65
CA LYS A 44 37.83 -27.05 3.03
C LYS A 44 38.60 -26.03 3.88
N GLN A 45 39.93 -26.06 3.81
CA GLN A 45 40.78 -25.13 4.54
C GLN A 45 40.56 -23.68 4.08
N TYR A 46 40.44 -23.47 2.76
CA TYR A 46 40.16 -22.16 2.17
C TYR A 46 38.82 -21.58 2.65
N LEU A 47 37.81 -22.44 2.83
CA LEU A 47 36.51 -22.11 3.39
C LEU A 47 36.49 -22.01 4.92
N GLN A 48 37.65 -22.11 5.58
CA GLN A 48 37.84 -22.06 7.03
C GLN A 48 37.17 -23.20 7.81
N ASP A 49 37.32 -24.42 7.30
CA ASP A 49 36.90 -25.66 7.97
C ASP A 49 35.44 -25.63 8.45
N PRO A 50 34.48 -25.32 7.56
CA PRO A 50 33.11 -25.12 7.97
C PRO A 50 32.48 -26.44 8.46
N PRO A 51 31.55 -26.41 9.43
CA PRO A 51 30.99 -27.62 10.05
C PRO A 51 30.31 -28.58 9.06
N PHE A 52 29.71 -28.06 7.98
CA PHE A 52 29.03 -28.88 6.98
C PHE A 52 30.01 -29.76 6.18
N LEU A 53 31.30 -29.41 6.09
CA LEU A 53 32.36 -30.23 5.50
C LEU A 53 33.11 -31.09 6.53
N SER A 54 32.47 -31.44 7.65
CA SER A 54 33.09 -32.26 8.70
C SER A 54 33.55 -33.64 8.21
N ASN A 55 32.87 -34.22 7.22
CA ASN A 55 33.21 -35.51 6.61
C ASN A 55 34.52 -35.48 5.78
N TRP A 56 34.97 -34.29 5.38
CA TRP A 56 36.18 -34.13 4.57
C TRP A 56 37.43 -34.27 5.46
N THR A 57 37.88 -35.50 5.65
CA THR A 57 38.99 -35.86 6.54
C THR A 57 40.12 -36.54 5.79
N SER A 58 41.37 -36.30 6.21
CA SER A 58 42.56 -36.98 5.69
C SER A 58 42.60 -38.48 5.95
N THR A 59 41.76 -38.99 6.88
CA THR A 59 41.72 -40.40 7.29
C THR A 59 40.56 -41.18 6.65
N SER A 60 39.75 -40.56 5.78
CA SER A 60 38.62 -41.25 5.14
C SER A 60 39.10 -42.23 4.06
N SER A 61 38.39 -43.36 3.92
CA SER A 61 38.73 -44.41 2.95
C SER A 61 38.54 -44.02 1.48
N SER A 62 37.73 -42.99 1.18
CA SER A 62 37.64 -42.38 -0.16
C SER A 62 36.90 -41.03 -0.11
N HIS A 63 37.39 -39.99 -0.79
CA HIS A 63 36.66 -38.73 -0.97
C HIS A 63 35.34 -38.91 -1.77
N CYS A 64 35.22 -39.99 -2.55
CA CYS A 64 34.01 -40.31 -3.29
C CYS A 64 32.82 -40.74 -2.41
N SER A 65 33.06 -40.90 -1.10
CA SER A 65 32.01 -41.15 -0.11
C SER A 65 31.47 -39.89 0.56
N TRP A 66 32.05 -38.71 0.25
CA TRP A 66 31.62 -37.45 0.85
C TRP A 66 30.29 -36.98 0.24
N PRO A 67 29.32 -36.51 1.05
CA PRO A 67 27.98 -36.18 0.57
C PRO A 67 27.95 -35.15 -0.56
N GLU A 68 28.94 -34.26 -0.60
CA GLU A 68 29.04 -33.15 -1.57
C GLU A 68 29.73 -33.56 -2.88
N ILE A 69 30.25 -34.80 -2.97
CA ILE A 69 31.12 -35.29 -4.06
C ILE A 69 30.49 -36.47 -4.77
N ILE A 70 30.48 -36.43 -6.11
CA ILE A 70 30.18 -37.61 -6.94
C ILE A 70 31.40 -37.92 -7.79
N CYS A 71 31.84 -39.17 -7.76
CA CYS A 71 32.93 -39.66 -8.59
C CYS A 71 32.43 -40.59 -9.70
N THR A 72 33.08 -40.52 -10.85
CA THR A 72 32.96 -41.53 -11.91
C THR A 72 34.30 -42.21 -12.07
N THR A 73 34.34 -43.55 -12.06
CA THR A 73 35.59 -44.32 -12.14
C THR A 73 36.66 -43.87 -11.13
N ASN A 74 36.26 -43.57 -9.88
CA ASN A 74 37.10 -43.08 -8.78
C ASN A 74 37.76 -41.70 -8.98
N SER A 75 37.23 -40.86 -9.87
CA SER A 75 37.67 -39.46 -10.02
C SER A 75 36.50 -38.50 -9.84
N VAL A 76 36.74 -37.37 -9.19
CA VAL A 76 35.71 -36.36 -8.89
C VAL A 76 35.14 -35.77 -10.16
N THR A 77 33.85 -36.01 -10.37
CA THR A 77 33.08 -35.48 -11.52
C THR A 77 32.04 -34.44 -11.13
N SER A 78 31.59 -34.42 -9.87
CA SER A 78 30.63 -33.44 -9.34
C SER A 78 31.07 -32.91 -7.99
N LEU A 79 30.92 -31.60 -7.80
CA LEU A 79 31.04 -30.92 -6.51
C LEU A 79 29.83 -30.00 -6.31
N THR A 80 29.06 -30.25 -5.25
CA THR A 80 27.84 -29.51 -4.92
C THR A 80 27.94 -28.94 -3.51
N LEU A 81 28.03 -27.61 -3.41
CA LEU A 81 28.12 -26.84 -2.17
C LEU A 81 27.01 -25.78 -2.11
N SER A 82 25.76 -26.19 -2.37
CA SER A 82 24.58 -25.30 -2.36
C SER A 82 24.05 -25.06 -0.94
N GLN A 83 23.41 -23.91 -0.68
CA GLN A 83 22.75 -23.58 0.61
C GLN A 83 23.65 -23.78 1.84
N SER A 84 24.94 -23.48 1.69
CA SER A 84 26.00 -23.82 2.64
C SER A 84 26.54 -22.62 3.41
N ASN A 85 25.90 -21.44 3.29
CA ASN A 85 26.30 -20.17 3.90
C ASN A 85 27.76 -19.75 3.59
N ILE A 86 28.28 -20.10 2.41
CA ILE A 86 29.65 -19.75 2.00
C ILE A 86 29.72 -18.25 1.69
N ASN A 87 30.67 -17.53 2.29
CA ASN A 87 30.85 -16.07 2.12
C ASN A 87 32.23 -15.68 1.57
N ARG A 88 32.95 -16.63 0.98
CA ARG A 88 34.27 -16.44 0.35
C ARG A 88 34.17 -16.67 -1.14
N THR A 89 35.07 -16.06 -1.91
CA THR A 89 35.18 -16.25 -3.37
C THR A 89 35.46 -17.71 -3.73
N ILE A 90 35.09 -18.13 -4.94
CA ILE A 90 35.42 -19.49 -5.41
C ILE A 90 36.95 -19.64 -5.53
N PRO A 91 37.56 -20.70 -4.94
CA PRO A 91 39.01 -20.87 -4.95
C PRO A 91 39.55 -21.08 -6.36
N SER A 92 40.60 -20.35 -6.74
CA SER A 92 41.16 -20.38 -8.09
C SER A 92 41.76 -21.73 -8.50
N PHE A 93 42.09 -22.58 -7.52
CA PHE A 93 42.66 -23.92 -7.73
C PHE A 93 41.59 -25.02 -7.82
N ILE A 94 40.29 -24.69 -7.80
CA ILE A 94 39.20 -25.69 -7.86
C ILE A 94 39.25 -26.57 -9.10
N CYS A 95 39.73 -26.03 -10.23
CA CYS A 95 39.91 -26.77 -11.47
C CYS A 95 41.12 -27.73 -11.46
N GLY A 96 41.81 -27.87 -10.32
CA GLY A 96 42.69 -29.02 -10.07
C GLY A 96 41.93 -30.36 -10.04
N LEU A 97 40.60 -30.31 -9.84
CA LEU A 97 39.69 -31.42 -10.11
C LEU A 97 39.50 -31.56 -11.63
N THR A 98 40.49 -32.15 -12.31
CA THR A 98 40.60 -32.14 -13.78
C THR A 98 39.47 -32.84 -14.54
N ASN A 99 38.68 -33.68 -13.86
CA ASN A 99 37.54 -34.38 -14.43
C ASN A 99 36.18 -33.79 -14.02
N LEU A 100 36.16 -32.61 -13.41
CA LEU A 100 34.93 -31.96 -12.95
C LEU A 100 34.01 -31.61 -14.13
N THR A 101 32.81 -32.18 -14.10
CA THR A 101 31.73 -31.96 -15.08
C THR A 101 30.57 -31.16 -14.50
N HIS A 102 30.37 -31.20 -13.18
CA HIS A 102 29.26 -30.54 -12.50
C HIS A 102 29.77 -29.73 -11.31
N LEU A 103 29.43 -28.44 -11.29
CA LEU A 103 29.79 -27.52 -10.22
C LEU A 103 28.58 -26.68 -9.81
N ASP A 104 28.19 -26.80 -8.54
CA ASP A 104 27.05 -26.07 -7.97
C ASP A 104 27.46 -25.37 -6.67
N PHE A 105 27.39 -24.04 -6.69
CA PHE A 105 27.61 -23.15 -5.54
C PHE A 105 26.37 -22.29 -5.24
N SER A 106 25.19 -22.71 -5.69
CA SER A 106 23.97 -21.91 -5.62
C SER A 106 23.52 -21.59 -4.18
N PHE A 107 22.77 -20.51 -4.01
CA PHE A 107 22.17 -20.08 -2.73
C PHE A 107 23.19 -19.95 -1.58
N ASN A 108 24.27 -19.20 -1.81
CA ASN A 108 25.27 -18.85 -0.80
C ASN A 108 25.43 -17.31 -0.71
N PHE A 109 26.51 -16.83 -0.11
CA PHE A 109 26.83 -15.40 0.03
C PHE A 109 28.15 -15.06 -0.67
N ILE A 110 28.49 -15.75 -1.75
CA ILE A 110 29.80 -15.62 -2.41
C ILE A 110 29.93 -14.22 -3.03
N PRO A 111 30.93 -13.41 -2.64
CA PRO A 111 31.12 -12.06 -3.16
C PRO A 111 32.04 -12.01 -4.39
N GLY A 112 32.12 -10.84 -5.02
CA GLY A 112 33.08 -10.52 -6.09
C GLY A 112 32.56 -10.77 -7.50
N GLY A 113 33.40 -10.55 -8.51
CA GLY A 113 33.03 -10.74 -9.91
C GLY A 113 32.87 -12.21 -10.33
N PHE A 114 32.52 -12.43 -11.60
CA PHE A 114 32.48 -13.77 -12.18
C PHE A 114 33.82 -14.51 -11.99
N PRO A 115 33.82 -15.78 -11.54
CA PRO A 115 35.03 -16.52 -11.23
C PRO A 115 35.73 -17.02 -12.51
N THR A 116 36.51 -16.17 -13.16
CA THR A 116 37.31 -16.51 -14.35
C THR A 116 38.29 -17.69 -14.19
N PRO A 117 38.77 -18.08 -12.98
CA PRO A 117 39.52 -19.33 -12.83
C PRO A 117 38.77 -20.59 -13.29
N LEU A 118 37.43 -20.55 -13.36
CA LEU A 118 36.61 -21.65 -13.89
C LEU A 118 36.84 -21.92 -15.38
N TYR A 119 37.48 -21.02 -16.13
CA TYR A 119 37.90 -21.27 -17.51
C TYR A 119 38.85 -22.48 -17.61
N ASN A 120 39.57 -22.81 -16.53
CA ASN A 120 40.47 -23.97 -16.48
C ASN A 120 39.73 -25.31 -16.27
N CYS A 121 38.44 -25.30 -15.94
CA CYS A 121 37.63 -26.50 -15.75
C CYS A 121 37.15 -27.02 -17.11
N SER A 122 38.08 -27.59 -17.89
CA SER A 122 37.88 -27.88 -19.33
C SER A 122 36.78 -28.89 -19.65
N LYS A 123 36.33 -29.70 -18.68
CA LYS A 123 35.26 -30.70 -18.85
C LYS A 123 33.90 -30.28 -18.29
N LEU A 124 33.76 -29.04 -17.83
CA LEU A 124 32.54 -28.59 -17.18
C LEU A 124 31.33 -28.63 -18.12
N GLU A 125 30.27 -29.30 -17.70
CA GLU A 125 28.99 -29.41 -18.42
C GLU A 125 27.87 -28.65 -17.71
N TYR A 126 27.97 -28.52 -16.38
CA TYR A 126 26.99 -27.85 -15.54
C TYR A 126 27.65 -26.87 -14.59
N LEU A 127 27.19 -25.62 -14.62
CA LEU A 127 27.62 -24.56 -13.72
C LEU A 127 26.41 -23.81 -13.15
N ASP A 128 26.22 -23.89 -11.83
CA ASP A 128 25.24 -23.10 -11.10
C ASP A 128 25.90 -22.23 -10.03
N LEU A 129 25.79 -20.91 -10.22
CA LEU A 129 26.30 -19.87 -9.32
C LEU A 129 25.17 -18.99 -8.77
N SER A 130 23.91 -19.38 -8.98
CA SER A 130 22.75 -18.54 -8.69
C SER A 130 22.55 -18.26 -7.20
N GLY A 131 21.84 -17.19 -6.85
CA GLY A 131 21.51 -16.88 -5.45
C GLY A 131 22.75 -16.55 -4.62
N ASN A 132 23.65 -15.72 -5.15
CA ASN A 132 24.91 -15.33 -4.53
C ASN A 132 25.12 -13.81 -4.62
N ASN A 133 26.17 -13.31 -3.96
CA ASN A 133 26.50 -11.88 -3.92
C ASN A 133 27.47 -11.46 -5.05
N PHE A 134 27.52 -12.21 -6.16
CA PHE A 134 28.39 -11.88 -7.29
C PHE A 134 28.00 -10.52 -7.86
N ASP A 135 28.99 -9.67 -8.17
CA ASP A 135 28.82 -8.33 -8.74
C ASP A 135 29.60 -8.17 -10.06
N GLY A 136 29.64 -6.95 -10.60
CA GLY A 136 30.33 -6.69 -11.87
C GLY A 136 29.53 -7.15 -13.10
N LYS A 137 30.23 -7.28 -14.23
CA LYS A 137 29.64 -7.68 -15.50
C LYS A 137 29.80 -9.17 -15.75
N VAL A 138 28.85 -9.76 -16.47
CA VAL A 138 29.08 -11.07 -17.11
C VAL A 138 30.25 -10.90 -18.11
N PRO A 139 31.33 -11.68 -18.01
CA PRO A 139 32.53 -11.42 -18.80
C PRO A 139 32.30 -11.56 -20.31
N HIS A 140 32.87 -10.64 -21.10
CA HIS A 140 32.84 -10.71 -22.56
C HIS A 140 33.60 -11.90 -23.13
N ASP A 141 34.45 -12.55 -22.34
CA ASP A 141 35.24 -13.75 -22.67
C ASP A 141 34.67 -15.01 -21.99
N ILE A 142 33.37 -15.03 -21.66
CA ILE A 142 32.70 -16.19 -21.06
C ILE A 142 32.77 -17.45 -21.95
N ASP A 143 33.06 -17.29 -23.24
CA ASP A 143 33.33 -18.39 -24.17
C ASP A 143 34.61 -19.19 -23.85
N GLN A 144 35.44 -18.72 -22.93
CA GLN A 144 36.58 -19.47 -22.39
C GLN A 144 36.18 -20.55 -21.37
N LEU A 145 34.91 -20.60 -20.95
CA LEU A 145 34.37 -21.78 -20.25
C LEU A 145 34.45 -23.02 -21.14
N SER A 146 34.27 -24.20 -20.54
CA SER A 146 34.29 -25.46 -21.28
C SER A 146 33.33 -25.42 -22.49
N ALA A 147 33.84 -25.84 -23.64
CA ALA A 147 33.02 -26.02 -24.84
C ALA A 147 31.91 -27.09 -24.69
N ASN A 148 31.99 -27.93 -23.63
CA ASN A 148 30.98 -28.93 -23.29
C ASN A 148 29.87 -28.38 -22.38
N LEU A 149 29.91 -27.09 -22.00
CA LEU A 149 28.94 -26.51 -21.08
C LEU A 149 27.51 -26.57 -21.67
N GLN A 150 26.62 -27.22 -20.94
CA GLN A 150 25.22 -27.43 -21.30
C GLN A 150 24.27 -26.63 -20.40
N TYR A 151 24.64 -26.38 -19.14
CA TYR A 151 23.82 -25.66 -18.17
C TYR A 151 24.62 -24.52 -17.55
N LEU A 152 24.11 -23.30 -17.68
CA LEU A 152 24.65 -22.11 -17.05
C LEU A 152 23.55 -21.35 -16.30
N ASN A 153 23.71 -21.23 -14.98
CA ASN A 153 22.81 -20.46 -14.14
C ASN A 153 23.57 -19.44 -13.31
N LEU A 154 23.31 -18.16 -13.58
CA LEU A 154 23.87 -17.00 -12.89
C LEU A 154 22.78 -16.11 -12.28
N GLY A 155 21.53 -16.57 -12.25
CA GLY A 155 20.39 -15.79 -11.78
C GLY A 155 20.43 -15.45 -10.28
N SER A 156 19.63 -14.49 -9.83
CA SER A 156 19.57 -14.03 -8.43
C SER A 156 20.94 -13.60 -7.91
N THR A 157 21.65 -12.77 -8.69
CA THR A 157 22.97 -12.19 -8.38
C THR A 157 22.98 -10.70 -8.70
N ASN A 158 24.07 -9.98 -8.39
CA ASN A 158 24.22 -8.55 -8.68
C ASN A 158 24.94 -8.29 -10.01
N PHE A 159 24.94 -9.25 -10.95
CA PHE A 159 25.52 -9.03 -12.27
C PHE A 159 24.75 -7.92 -13.02
N HIS A 160 25.48 -7.00 -13.65
CA HIS A 160 24.94 -5.87 -14.42
C HIS A 160 25.62 -5.76 -15.80
N GLY A 161 25.18 -4.80 -16.61
CA GLY A 161 25.65 -4.64 -18.00
C GLY A 161 24.94 -5.56 -18.99
N ASP A 162 25.64 -5.88 -20.08
CA ASP A 162 25.11 -6.65 -21.21
C ASP A 162 25.02 -8.15 -20.92
N VAL A 163 24.13 -8.84 -21.64
CA VAL A 163 24.26 -10.28 -21.88
C VAL A 163 25.24 -10.45 -23.05
N PRO A 164 26.49 -10.92 -22.83
CA PRO A 164 27.55 -10.82 -23.83
C PRO A 164 27.34 -11.79 -24.99
N SER A 165 27.63 -11.35 -26.21
CA SER A 165 27.47 -12.17 -27.43
C SER A 165 28.37 -13.41 -27.46
N SER A 166 29.47 -13.42 -26.72
CA SER A 166 30.34 -14.58 -26.58
C SER A 166 29.64 -15.80 -25.98
N ILE A 167 28.57 -15.64 -25.20
CA ILE A 167 27.77 -16.78 -24.70
C ILE A 167 27.29 -17.68 -25.84
N ALA A 168 27.02 -17.09 -27.02
CA ALA A 168 26.56 -17.81 -28.19
C ALA A 168 27.63 -18.74 -28.82
N LYS A 169 28.89 -18.65 -28.40
CA LYS A 169 29.96 -19.55 -28.85
C LYS A 169 29.98 -20.89 -28.11
N LEU A 170 29.32 -20.99 -26.95
CA LEU A 170 29.17 -22.23 -26.20
C LEU A 170 28.05 -23.10 -26.80
N LYS A 171 28.33 -23.72 -27.96
CA LYS A 171 27.33 -24.38 -28.82
C LYS A 171 26.61 -25.59 -28.20
N GLN A 172 27.09 -26.10 -27.06
CA GLN A 172 26.44 -27.19 -26.32
C GLN A 172 25.41 -26.68 -25.30
N LEU A 173 25.29 -25.36 -25.09
CA LEU A 173 24.33 -24.80 -24.13
C LEU A 173 22.90 -25.23 -24.46
N ARG A 174 22.23 -25.76 -23.44
CA ARG A 174 20.82 -26.13 -23.42
C ARG A 174 20.04 -25.23 -22.49
N GLN A 175 20.65 -24.73 -21.41
CA GLN A 175 19.97 -23.86 -20.46
C GLN A 175 20.83 -22.64 -20.13
N ILE A 176 20.21 -21.47 -20.27
CA ILE A 176 20.75 -20.18 -19.84
C ILE A 176 19.75 -19.55 -18.87
N LYS A 177 20.21 -19.28 -17.66
CA LYS A 177 19.43 -18.68 -16.58
C LYS A 177 20.14 -17.45 -16.03
N LEU A 178 19.53 -16.29 -16.25
CA LEU A 178 20.02 -14.95 -15.89
C LEU A 178 18.92 -14.13 -15.19
N GLN A 179 17.92 -14.78 -14.61
CA GLN A 179 16.79 -14.13 -13.96
C GLN A 179 17.17 -13.41 -12.66
N TYR A 180 16.45 -12.35 -12.29
CA TYR A 180 16.68 -11.60 -11.05
C TYR A 180 18.14 -11.11 -10.88
N CYS A 181 18.72 -10.58 -11.95
CA CYS A 181 20.00 -9.89 -11.90
C CYS A 181 19.79 -8.36 -11.92
N LEU A 182 20.87 -7.59 -12.08
CA LEU A 182 20.86 -6.13 -12.26
C LEU A 182 21.24 -5.76 -13.71
N LEU A 183 20.90 -6.61 -14.68
CA LEU A 183 21.27 -6.39 -16.08
C LEU A 183 20.60 -5.12 -16.62
N ASN A 184 21.43 -4.24 -17.18
CA ASN A 184 21.04 -2.91 -17.64
C ASN A 184 21.67 -2.53 -18.99
N GLY A 185 22.27 -3.52 -19.67
CA GLY A 185 22.85 -3.37 -21.01
C GLY A 185 21.95 -3.98 -22.08
N SER A 186 22.56 -4.40 -23.18
CA SER A 186 21.90 -5.03 -24.32
C SER A 186 21.83 -6.56 -24.17
N VAL A 187 20.87 -7.16 -24.89
CA VAL A 187 20.78 -8.61 -25.08
C VAL A 187 21.31 -8.97 -26.46
N ALA A 188 22.32 -9.84 -26.53
CA ALA A 188 22.98 -10.21 -27.78
C ALA A 188 22.04 -10.92 -28.77
N GLY A 189 22.07 -10.48 -30.04
CA GLY A 189 21.32 -11.09 -31.13
C GLY A 189 21.83 -12.49 -31.50
N GLU A 190 23.11 -12.76 -31.23
CA GLU A 190 23.78 -14.03 -31.54
C GLU A 190 23.28 -15.20 -30.68
N ILE A 191 22.48 -14.95 -29.62
CA ILE A 191 21.88 -16.02 -28.81
C ILE A 191 21.02 -16.95 -29.68
N ASP A 192 20.46 -16.46 -30.80
CA ASP A 192 19.72 -17.29 -31.75
C ASP A 192 20.57 -18.35 -32.48
N ASP A 193 21.90 -18.27 -32.41
CA ASP A 193 22.81 -19.30 -32.93
C ASP A 193 22.94 -20.52 -32.01
N LEU A 194 22.36 -20.49 -30.81
CA LEU A 194 22.32 -21.62 -29.87
C LEU A 194 21.17 -22.57 -30.20
N SER A 195 21.29 -23.30 -31.32
CA SER A 195 20.27 -24.25 -31.79
C SER A 195 19.96 -25.43 -30.85
N ASN A 196 20.76 -25.65 -29.81
CA ASN A 196 20.53 -26.66 -28.78
C ASN A 196 19.78 -26.12 -27.55
N LEU A 197 19.47 -24.83 -27.51
CA LEU A 197 18.86 -24.18 -26.36
C LEU A 197 17.43 -24.70 -26.13
N GLU A 198 17.19 -25.16 -24.90
CA GLU A 198 15.92 -25.71 -24.42
C GLU A 198 15.27 -24.79 -23.37
N TYR A 199 16.07 -23.99 -22.65
CA TYR A 199 15.61 -23.11 -21.57
C TYR A 199 16.35 -21.77 -21.64
N LEU A 200 15.61 -20.67 -21.79
CA LEU A 200 16.13 -19.31 -21.73
C LEU A 200 15.29 -18.50 -20.74
N ASP A 201 15.94 -18.00 -19.70
CA ASP A 201 15.29 -17.16 -18.69
C ASP A 201 16.13 -15.92 -18.40
N LEU A 202 15.58 -14.78 -18.81
CA LEU A 202 16.14 -13.44 -18.58
C LEU A 202 15.24 -12.63 -17.63
N SER A 203 14.27 -13.28 -16.99
CA SER A 203 13.18 -12.58 -16.32
C SER A 203 13.62 -11.73 -15.12
N SER A 204 12.79 -10.76 -14.76
CA SER A 204 13.00 -9.87 -13.62
C SER A 204 14.32 -9.08 -13.69
N ASN A 205 14.71 -8.68 -14.90
CA ASN A 205 15.80 -7.72 -15.16
C ASN A 205 15.19 -6.39 -15.61
N PHE A 206 14.50 -5.72 -14.70
CA PHE A 206 13.75 -4.49 -14.98
C PHE A 206 14.60 -3.28 -15.37
N MET A 207 15.93 -3.37 -15.16
CA MET A 207 16.87 -2.31 -15.50
C MET A 207 17.32 -2.34 -16.97
N PHE A 208 16.89 -3.35 -17.75
CA PHE A 208 17.15 -3.35 -19.19
C PHE A 208 16.58 -2.08 -19.83
N PRO A 209 17.32 -1.42 -20.74
CA PRO A 209 16.75 -0.39 -21.60
C PRO A 209 15.67 -1.01 -22.48
N GLU A 210 14.79 -0.18 -23.04
CA GLU A 210 13.78 -0.69 -23.99
C GLU A 210 14.44 -1.41 -25.17
N TRP A 211 13.95 -2.60 -25.49
CA TRP A 211 14.50 -3.40 -26.58
C TRP A 211 13.44 -4.23 -27.30
N LYS A 212 13.73 -4.54 -28.57
CA LYS A 212 12.91 -5.43 -29.41
C LYS A 212 13.60 -6.78 -29.50
N LEU A 213 12.81 -7.85 -29.66
CA LEU A 213 13.34 -9.20 -29.90
C LEU A 213 14.23 -9.20 -31.16
N PRO A 214 15.55 -9.43 -31.03
CA PRO A 214 16.48 -9.36 -32.16
C PRO A 214 16.62 -10.70 -32.90
N TRP A 215 16.00 -11.75 -32.38
CA TRP A 215 16.26 -13.13 -32.75
C TRP A 215 15.40 -13.63 -33.91
N ASN A 216 15.99 -14.47 -34.76
CA ASN A 216 15.22 -15.31 -35.64
C ASN A 216 14.65 -16.51 -34.88
N LEU A 217 13.41 -16.36 -34.39
CA LEU A 217 12.72 -17.37 -33.56
C LEU A 217 12.63 -18.76 -34.20
N THR A 218 12.69 -18.86 -35.53
CA THR A 218 12.70 -20.16 -36.24
C THR A 218 13.93 -21.03 -35.93
N LYS A 219 15.03 -20.42 -35.45
CA LYS A 219 16.22 -21.16 -35.01
C LYS A 219 16.05 -21.83 -33.65
N PHE A 220 15.12 -21.36 -32.81
CA PHE A 220 14.83 -21.90 -31.47
C PHE A 220 13.92 -23.13 -31.51
N ASN A 221 14.24 -24.10 -32.36
CA ASN A 221 13.39 -25.27 -32.60
C ASN A 221 13.35 -26.29 -31.44
N LYS A 222 14.25 -26.18 -30.46
CA LYS A 222 14.28 -27.01 -29.25
C LYS A 222 13.88 -26.26 -27.98
N LEU A 223 13.62 -24.96 -28.07
CA LEU A 223 13.34 -24.12 -26.90
C LEU A 223 11.97 -24.49 -26.33
N LYS A 224 11.97 -24.94 -25.07
CA LYS A 224 10.77 -25.35 -24.32
C LYS A 224 10.31 -24.25 -23.38
N VAL A 225 11.25 -23.57 -22.72
CA VAL A 225 10.96 -22.50 -21.79
C VAL A 225 11.57 -21.21 -22.29
N PHE A 226 10.72 -20.21 -22.50
CA PHE A 226 11.12 -18.89 -22.93
C PHE A 226 10.53 -17.84 -21.98
N ASN A 227 11.35 -17.38 -21.04
CA ASN A 227 10.92 -16.49 -19.97
C ASN A 227 11.62 -15.13 -20.06
N LEU A 228 10.85 -14.12 -20.44
CA LEU A 228 11.22 -12.72 -20.59
C LEU A 228 10.30 -11.81 -19.75
N TYR A 229 9.75 -12.33 -18.64
CA TYR A 229 8.95 -11.53 -17.73
C TYR A 229 9.75 -10.32 -17.23
N GLY A 230 9.21 -9.10 -17.34
CA GLY A 230 9.84 -7.94 -16.70
C GLY A 230 11.23 -7.58 -17.25
N THR A 231 11.39 -7.58 -18.58
CA THR A 231 12.67 -7.28 -19.25
C THR A 231 12.63 -5.99 -20.07
N ASN A 232 11.59 -5.18 -19.95
CA ASN A 232 11.41 -3.94 -20.72
C ASN A 232 11.34 -4.14 -22.26
N LEU A 233 10.70 -5.22 -22.70
CA LEU A 233 10.46 -5.48 -24.12
C LEU A 233 9.44 -4.51 -24.71
N VAL A 234 9.69 -4.03 -25.92
CA VAL A 234 8.80 -3.18 -26.73
C VAL A 234 8.58 -3.78 -28.12
N GLY A 235 7.60 -3.23 -28.85
CA GLY A 235 7.25 -3.69 -30.20
C GLY A 235 6.22 -4.82 -30.18
N GLU A 236 6.06 -5.51 -31.32
CA GLU A 236 5.07 -6.57 -31.48
C GLU A 236 5.66 -7.96 -31.21
N ILE A 237 4.81 -8.91 -30.84
CA ILE A 237 5.18 -10.33 -30.79
C ILE A 237 5.27 -10.84 -32.25
N PRO A 238 6.43 -11.33 -32.72
CA PRO A 238 6.58 -11.79 -34.10
C PRO A 238 5.68 -12.98 -34.45
N GLU A 239 5.06 -13.00 -35.64
CA GLU A 239 4.17 -14.11 -36.09
C GLU A 239 4.86 -15.48 -36.12
N ASN A 240 6.16 -15.51 -36.46
CA ASN A 240 6.96 -16.75 -36.49
C ASN A 240 7.22 -17.35 -35.09
N ILE A 241 6.74 -16.74 -34.01
CA ILE A 241 6.70 -17.40 -32.70
C ILE A 241 5.88 -18.71 -32.73
N GLY A 242 4.91 -18.79 -33.65
CA GLY A 242 4.14 -20.02 -33.92
C GLY A 242 4.96 -21.16 -34.51
N ASP A 243 6.19 -20.92 -34.97
CA ASP A 243 7.09 -21.95 -35.50
C ASP A 243 7.94 -22.62 -34.41
N MET A 244 7.87 -22.12 -33.17
CA MET A 244 8.61 -22.66 -32.01
C MET A 244 7.92 -23.92 -31.46
N VAL A 245 7.86 -24.99 -32.26
CA VAL A 245 7.05 -26.19 -32.00
C VAL A 245 7.39 -26.97 -30.73
N ALA A 246 8.58 -26.77 -30.16
CA ALA A 246 8.99 -27.38 -28.90
C ALA A 246 8.52 -26.60 -27.66
N LEU A 247 8.00 -25.39 -27.84
CA LEU A 247 7.66 -24.47 -26.76
C LEU A 247 6.57 -25.06 -25.86
N ASP A 248 6.87 -25.08 -24.57
CA ASP A 248 6.03 -25.59 -23.48
C ASP A 248 5.56 -24.43 -22.60
N MET A 249 6.45 -23.50 -22.27
CA MET A 249 6.15 -22.31 -21.51
C MET A 249 6.69 -21.05 -22.19
N LEU A 250 5.79 -20.09 -22.39
CA LEU A 250 6.10 -18.74 -22.82
C LEU A 250 5.63 -17.73 -21.76
N ASP A 251 6.55 -16.92 -21.27
CA ASP A 251 6.25 -15.79 -20.40
C ASP A 251 6.92 -14.53 -20.94
N MET A 252 6.11 -13.59 -21.43
CA MET A 252 6.54 -12.25 -21.83
C MET A 252 5.75 -11.17 -21.08
N SER A 253 5.25 -11.51 -19.88
CA SER A 253 4.42 -10.61 -19.09
C SER A 253 5.21 -9.46 -18.46
N ASN A 254 4.51 -8.38 -18.09
CA ASN A 254 5.08 -7.18 -17.48
C ASN A 254 6.16 -6.51 -18.34
N ASN A 255 5.81 -6.22 -19.59
CA ASN A 255 6.62 -5.51 -20.57
C ASN A 255 5.76 -4.40 -21.24
N SER A 256 6.26 -3.83 -22.33
CA SER A 256 5.60 -2.79 -23.12
C SER A 256 5.29 -3.29 -24.55
N LEU A 257 5.00 -4.59 -24.70
CA LEU A 257 4.64 -5.19 -26.00
C LEU A 257 3.30 -4.65 -26.49
N ALA A 258 3.17 -4.41 -27.79
CA ALA A 258 1.99 -3.89 -28.45
C ALA A 258 1.56 -4.78 -29.64
N GLY A 259 0.50 -4.39 -30.34
CA GLY A 259 -0.04 -5.15 -31.48
C GLY A 259 -0.92 -6.34 -31.07
N GLY A 260 -1.28 -7.17 -32.04
CA GLY A 260 -2.13 -8.35 -31.85
C GLY A 260 -1.40 -9.54 -31.23
N ILE A 261 -2.15 -10.46 -30.63
CA ILE A 261 -1.61 -11.76 -30.22
C ILE A 261 -1.51 -12.66 -31.46
N PRO A 262 -0.31 -13.16 -31.84
CA PRO A 262 -0.15 -14.04 -32.99
C PRO A 262 -0.97 -15.33 -32.85
N SER A 263 -1.77 -15.65 -33.87
CA SER A 263 -2.62 -16.85 -33.87
C SER A 263 -1.83 -18.15 -33.78
N GLY A 264 -0.59 -18.15 -34.28
CA GLY A 264 0.33 -19.29 -34.23
C GLY A 264 0.62 -19.79 -32.81
N LEU A 265 0.57 -18.93 -31.78
CA LEU A 265 0.75 -19.34 -30.39
C LEU A 265 -0.27 -20.39 -29.95
N PHE A 266 -1.52 -20.25 -30.38
CA PHE A 266 -2.58 -21.19 -30.06
C PHE A 266 -2.53 -22.47 -30.89
N LEU A 267 -1.62 -22.58 -31.86
CA LEU A 267 -1.39 -23.78 -32.66
C LEU A 267 -0.25 -24.67 -32.11
N LEU A 268 0.50 -24.19 -31.12
CA LEU A 268 1.63 -24.89 -30.50
C LEU A 268 1.15 -26.04 -29.61
N LYS A 269 1.21 -27.27 -30.12
CA LYS A 269 0.67 -28.47 -29.45
C LYS A 269 1.31 -28.82 -28.11
N ASN A 270 2.55 -28.40 -27.90
CA ASN A 270 3.29 -28.66 -26.65
C ASN A 270 3.05 -27.58 -25.59
N LEU A 271 2.44 -26.44 -25.96
CA LEU A 271 2.32 -25.30 -25.07
C LEU A 271 1.38 -25.61 -23.90
N THR A 272 1.89 -25.52 -22.68
CA THR A 272 1.16 -25.70 -21.42
C THR A 272 0.91 -24.38 -20.68
N SER A 273 1.78 -23.37 -20.87
CA SER A 273 1.66 -22.08 -20.21
C SER A 273 1.94 -20.92 -21.16
N LEU A 274 0.97 -20.02 -21.31
CA LEU A 274 1.09 -18.76 -22.06
C LEU A 274 0.76 -17.58 -21.13
N ARG A 275 1.75 -16.73 -20.86
CA ARG A 275 1.60 -15.53 -20.03
C ARG A 275 2.06 -14.29 -20.77
N LEU A 276 1.11 -13.40 -21.02
CA LEU A 276 1.29 -12.11 -21.68
C LEU A 276 0.69 -10.95 -20.85
N TYR A 277 0.39 -11.20 -19.57
CA TYR A 277 -0.17 -10.23 -18.63
C TYR A 277 0.64 -8.91 -18.59
N ALA A 278 -0.02 -7.78 -18.34
CA ALA A 278 0.62 -6.47 -18.17
C ALA A 278 1.50 -6.09 -19.37
N ASN A 279 0.85 -5.87 -20.51
CA ASN A 279 1.44 -5.32 -21.73
C ASN A 279 0.44 -4.33 -22.35
N SER A 280 0.72 -3.86 -23.57
CA SER A 280 -0.14 -3.00 -24.39
C SER A 280 -0.72 -3.74 -25.60
N LEU A 281 -0.91 -5.07 -25.51
CA LEU A 281 -1.46 -5.88 -26.61
C LEU A 281 -2.90 -5.47 -26.90
N SER A 282 -3.28 -5.46 -28.16
CA SER A 282 -4.60 -5.00 -28.63
C SER A 282 -5.20 -5.94 -29.67
N GLY A 283 -6.38 -5.61 -30.20
CA GLY A 283 -7.12 -6.47 -31.11
C GLY A 283 -7.89 -7.58 -30.39
N GLU A 284 -8.34 -8.60 -31.15
CA GLU A 284 -9.12 -9.72 -30.61
C GLU A 284 -8.22 -10.89 -30.18
N ILE A 285 -8.72 -11.73 -29.27
CA ILE A 285 -8.09 -13.01 -28.96
C ILE A 285 -8.29 -13.96 -30.17
N PRO A 286 -7.23 -14.58 -30.71
CA PRO A 286 -7.34 -15.49 -31.85
C PRO A 286 -8.35 -16.63 -31.64
N SER A 287 -9.22 -16.83 -32.62
CA SER A 287 -10.30 -17.82 -32.59
C SER A 287 -9.90 -19.21 -33.15
N VAL A 288 -8.64 -19.60 -32.95
CA VAL A 288 -8.07 -20.89 -33.34
C VAL A 288 -7.41 -21.55 -32.13
N VAL A 289 -7.44 -22.88 -32.04
CA VAL A 289 -6.74 -23.60 -30.95
C VAL A 289 -6.43 -25.05 -31.33
N GLU A 290 -5.15 -25.40 -31.28
CA GLU A 290 -4.59 -26.77 -31.33
C GLU A 290 -3.65 -27.04 -30.13
N ALA A 291 -3.35 -26.01 -29.32
CA ALA A 291 -2.62 -26.10 -28.06
C ALA A 291 -3.46 -26.76 -26.95
N LEU A 292 -3.88 -28.01 -27.15
CA LEU A 292 -4.82 -28.72 -26.26
C LEU A 292 -4.23 -29.04 -24.87
N ASN A 293 -2.90 -28.95 -24.73
CA ASN A 293 -2.19 -29.12 -23.45
C ASN A 293 -2.14 -27.82 -22.62
N LEU A 294 -2.66 -26.70 -23.14
CA LEU A 294 -2.64 -25.41 -22.47
C LEU A 294 -3.39 -25.48 -21.13
N ALA A 295 -2.64 -25.32 -20.04
CA ALA A 295 -3.09 -25.40 -18.67
C ALA A 295 -3.18 -24.02 -17.99
N ASN A 296 -2.35 -23.07 -18.42
CA ASN A 296 -2.29 -21.72 -17.89
C ASN A 296 -2.34 -20.69 -19.02
N LEU A 297 -3.38 -19.86 -19.03
CA LEU A 297 -3.52 -18.74 -19.95
C LEU A 297 -3.75 -17.45 -19.18
N ASP A 298 -2.80 -16.52 -19.27
CA ASP A 298 -2.90 -15.20 -18.65
C ASP A 298 -2.65 -14.09 -19.66
N LEU A 299 -3.71 -13.39 -20.01
CA LEU A 299 -3.75 -12.26 -20.95
C LEU A 299 -4.24 -10.97 -20.27
N ALA A 300 -4.30 -10.96 -18.93
CA ALA A 300 -4.89 -9.84 -18.20
C ALA A 300 -4.07 -8.54 -18.33
N ARG A 301 -4.70 -7.39 -18.06
CA ARG A 301 -4.05 -6.06 -18.09
C ARG A 301 -3.38 -5.79 -19.44
N ASN A 302 -4.20 -5.79 -20.48
CA ASN A 302 -3.86 -5.42 -21.85
C ASN A 302 -4.99 -4.55 -22.42
N ASN A 303 -4.94 -4.23 -23.71
CA ASN A 303 -5.98 -3.51 -24.43
C ASN A 303 -6.76 -4.43 -25.40
N LEU A 304 -6.98 -5.70 -25.01
CA LEU A 304 -7.67 -6.67 -25.85
C LEU A 304 -9.17 -6.36 -25.92
N THR A 305 -9.76 -6.62 -27.09
CA THR A 305 -11.16 -6.34 -27.42
C THR A 305 -11.81 -7.58 -28.05
N GLY A 306 -13.05 -7.47 -28.52
CA GLY A 306 -13.77 -8.59 -29.13
C GLY A 306 -14.36 -9.54 -28.10
N LYS A 307 -14.57 -10.80 -28.49
CA LYS A 307 -15.22 -11.85 -27.67
C LYS A 307 -14.21 -12.85 -27.12
N ILE A 308 -14.56 -13.52 -26.02
CA ILE A 308 -13.86 -14.73 -25.58
C ILE A 308 -14.17 -15.85 -26.60
N PRO A 309 -13.16 -16.52 -27.19
CA PRO A 309 -13.40 -17.57 -28.19
C PRO A 309 -14.10 -18.81 -27.63
N ASP A 310 -15.26 -19.19 -28.19
CA ASP A 310 -16.00 -20.40 -27.80
C ASP A 310 -15.16 -21.68 -27.92
N ILE A 311 -14.21 -21.68 -28.86
CA ILE A 311 -13.32 -22.81 -29.15
C ILE A 311 -12.40 -23.15 -27.98
N PHE A 312 -12.17 -22.22 -27.03
CA PHE A 312 -11.40 -22.47 -25.81
C PHE A 312 -12.05 -23.51 -24.90
N GLY A 313 -13.33 -23.84 -25.10
CA GLY A 313 -13.95 -25.02 -24.48
C GLY A 313 -13.28 -26.36 -24.82
N LYS A 314 -12.44 -26.42 -25.86
CA LYS A 314 -11.63 -27.61 -26.19
C LYS A 314 -10.40 -27.79 -25.29
N LEU A 315 -10.01 -26.78 -24.51
CA LEU A 315 -8.81 -26.80 -23.68
C LEU A 315 -9.03 -27.59 -22.37
N GLN A 316 -9.15 -28.91 -22.48
CA GLN A 316 -9.52 -29.80 -21.37
C GLN A 316 -8.50 -29.79 -20.20
N GLN A 317 -7.27 -29.32 -20.43
CA GLN A 317 -6.24 -29.16 -19.40
C GLN A 317 -6.23 -27.76 -18.75
N LEU A 318 -7.04 -26.82 -19.24
CA LEU A 318 -7.04 -25.43 -18.77
C LEU A 318 -7.43 -25.36 -17.30
N SER A 319 -6.46 -25.02 -16.46
CA SER A 319 -6.59 -24.94 -15.00
C SER A 319 -6.68 -23.51 -14.50
N TRP A 320 -5.98 -22.59 -15.17
CA TRP A 320 -5.95 -21.16 -14.86
C TRP A 320 -6.27 -20.37 -16.12
N LEU A 321 -7.32 -19.55 -16.05
CA LEU A 321 -7.66 -18.59 -17.09
C LEU A 321 -7.81 -17.18 -16.49
N SER A 322 -6.98 -16.26 -16.97
CA SER A 322 -7.00 -14.86 -16.57
C SER A 322 -7.06 -13.96 -17.80
N LEU A 323 -8.17 -13.25 -17.96
CA LEU A 323 -8.45 -12.29 -19.04
C LEU A 323 -8.86 -10.91 -18.50
N SER A 324 -8.62 -10.67 -17.21
CA SER A 324 -9.12 -9.50 -16.48
C SER A 324 -8.46 -8.19 -16.95
N LEU A 325 -9.08 -7.04 -16.68
CA LEU A 325 -8.51 -5.72 -17.03
C LEU A 325 -8.21 -5.59 -18.54
N ASN A 326 -9.24 -5.77 -19.37
CA ASN A 326 -9.20 -5.59 -20.81
C ASN A 326 -10.51 -4.91 -21.28
N GLY A 327 -10.69 -4.74 -22.59
CA GLY A 327 -11.93 -4.28 -23.23
C GLY A 327 -12.77 -5.42 -23.81
N LEU A 328 -12.69 -6.64 -23.27
CA LEU A 328 -13.43 -7.80 -23.81
C LEU A 328 -14.94 -7.63 -23.64
N SER A 329 -15.70 -8.15 -24.59
CA SER A 329 -17.15 -8.01 -24.68
C SER A 329 -17.82 -9.34 -25.06
N GLY A 330 -19.16 -9.36 -25.15
CA GLY A 330 -19.91 -10.58 -25.45
C GLY A 330 -20.22 -11.40 -24.20
N VAL A 331 -20.29 -12.73 -24.33
CA VAL A 331 -20.70 -13.65 -23.26
C VAL A 331 -19.56 -14.60 -22.88
N ILE A 332 -19.64 -15.21 -21.70
CA ILE A 332 -18.80 -16.38 -21.37
C ILE A 332 -19.36 -17.59 -22.14
N PRO A 333 -18.55 -18.30 -22.94
CA PRO A 333 -19.01 -19.45 -23.72
C PRO A 333 -19.57 -20.57 -22.83
N GLU A 334 -20.66 -21.20 -23.25
CA GLU A 334 -21.30 -22.30 -22.50
C GLU A 334 -20.35 -23.47 -22.25
N SER A 335 -19.46 -23.73 -23.21
CA SER A 335 -18.45 -24.78 -23.15
C SER A 335 -17.50 -24.67 -21.96
N PHE A 336 -17.35 -23.48 -21.35
CA PHE A 336 -16.47 -23.29 -20.20
C PHE A 336 -16.99 -23.96 -18.94
N GLY A 337 -18.31 -24.14 -18.82
CA GLY A 337 -18.91 -24.90 -17.72
C GLY A 337 -18.49 -26.38 -17.70
N ASN A 338 -17.99 -26.89 -18.83
CA ASN A 338 -17.60 -28.29 -19.02
C ASN A 338 -16.08 -28.52 -18.94
N LEU A 339 -15.27 -27.51 -18.59
CA LEU A 339 -13.82 -27.65 -18.48
C LEU A 339 -13.44 -28.39 -17.18
N PRO A 340 -12.92 -29.62 -17.21
CA PRO A 340 -12.77 -30.45 -16.01
C PRO A 340 -11.58 -30.03 -15.13
N ALA A 341 -10.55 -29.42 -15.72
CA ALA A 341 -9.34 -29.03 -15.02
C ALA A 341 -9.42 -27.62 -14.40
N LEU A 342 -10.46 -26.84 -14.71
CA LEU A 342 -10.54 -25.42 -14.34
C LEU A 342 -10.59 -25.23 -12.81
N LYS A 343 -9.67 -24.41 -12.30
CA LYS A 343 -9.55 -24.07 -10.88
C LYS A 343 -9.67 -22.58 -10.64
N ASP A 344 -9.01 -21.78 -11.48
CA ASP A 344 -8.94 -20.34 -11.36
C ASP A 344 -9.51 -19.68 -12.61
N PHE A 345 -10.61 -18.95 -12.45
CA PHE A 345 -11.30 -18.24 -13.51
C PHE A 345 -11.44 -16.76 -13.18
N ARG A 346 -10.73 -15.90 -13.94
CA ARG A 346 -10.68 -14.45 -13.70
C ARG A 346 -10.93 -13.66 -14.99
N VAL A 347 -12.04 -12.92 -15.03
CA VAL A 347 -12.43 -12.06 -16.17
C VAL A 347 -12.94 -10.69 -15.72
N PHE A 348 -12.56 -10.26 -14.52
CA PHE A 348 -13.06 -9.02 -13.91
C PHE A 348 -12.53 -7.76 -14.62
N PHE A 349 -13.20 -6.61 -14.47
CA PHE A 349 -12.91 -5.36 -15.21
C PHE A 349 -12.83 -5.57 -16.73
N ASN A 350 -13.97 -5.93 -17.32
CA ASN A 350 -14.18 -6.01 -18.76
C ASN A 350 -15.58 -5.46 -19.11
N ASN A 351 -16.01 -5.59 -20.36
CA ASN A 351 -17.35 -5.25 -20.84
C ASN A 351 -18.17 -6.52 -21.19
N LEU A 352 -17.95 -7.62 -20.46
CA LEU A 352 -18.66 -8.89 -20.66
C LEU A 352 -20.10 -8.80 -20.16
N SER A 353 -20.99 -9.59 -20.74
CA SER A 353 -22.44 -9.52 -20.56
C SER A 353 -23.10 -10.90 -20.67
N GLY A 354 -24.44 -10.93 -20.61
CA GLY A 354 -25.21 -12.17 -20.71
C GLY A 354 -25.25 -12.96 -19.41
N THR A 355 -25.70 -14.22 -19.50
CA THR A 355 -25.83 -15.13 -18.34
C THR A 355 -24.60 -16.02 -18.20
N LEU A 356 -24.30 -16.43 -16.96
CA LEU A 356 -23.24 -17.41 -16.68
C LEU A 356 -23.67 -18.83 -17.10
N PRO A 357 -22.77 -19.67 -17.65
CA PRO A 357 -23.11 -21.05 -17.97
C PRO A 357 -23.54 -21.84 -16.72
N PRO A 358 -24.64 -22.61 -16.78
CA PRO A 358 -25.27 -23.19 -15.59
C PRO A 358 -24.46 -24.31 -14.92
N ASP A 359 -23.60 -25.00 -15.68
CA ASP A 359 -22.78 -26.10 -15.18
C ASP A 359 -21.42 -25.66 -14.61
N PHE A 360 -21.14 -24.34 -14.51
CA PHE A 360 -19.91 -23.84 -13.91
C PHE A 360 -19.67 -24.42 -12.50
N GLY A 361 -18.49 -24.98 -12.28
CA GLY A 361 -18.07 -25.62 -11.03
C GLY A 361 -18.56 -27.05 -10.84
N ARG A 362 -19.49 -27.55 -11.67
CA ARG A 362 -19.99 -28.93 -11.59
C ARG A 362 -18.91 -29.95 -11.92
N TYR A 363 -18.18 -29.71 -13.00
CA TYR A 363 -17.14 -30.62 -13.50
C TYR A 363 -15.73 -30.20 -13.10
N SER A 364 -15.57 -29.01 -12.52
CA SER A 364 -14.28 -28.39 -12.22
C SER A 364 -14.11 -28.19 -10.72
N LYS A 365 -12.90 -28.42 -10.21
CA LYS A 365 -12.55 -28.15 -8.81
C LYS A 365 -12.21 -26.67 -8.63
N LEU A 366 -13.20 -25.80 -8.81
CA LEU A 366 -13.00 -24.35 -8.70
C LEU A 366 -12.47 -23.97 -7.31
N GLU A 367 -11.40 -23.19 -7.32
CA GLU A 367 -10.76 -22.58 -6.16
C GLU A 367 -11.06 -21.06 -6.15
N THR A 368 -11.07 -20.42 -7.33
CA THR A 368 -11.28 -18.98 -7.48
C THR A 368 -12.25 -18.68 -8.63
N PHE A 369 -13.25 -17.84 -8.38
CA PHE A 369 -14.19 -17.37 -9.39
C PHE A 369 -14.37 -15.85 -9.30
N MET A 370 -13.77 -15.10 -10.23
CA MET A 370 -13.71 -13.64 -10.21
C MET A 370 -14.20 -13.03 -11.53
N ILE A 371 -15.39 -12.43 -11.50
CA ILE A 371 -16.06 -11.85 -12.67
C ILE A 371 -16.52 -10.39 -12.45
N ALA A 372 -16.05 -9.78 -11.36
CA ALA A 372 -16.50 -8.48 -10.91
C ALA A 372 -16.33 -7.35 -11.95
N SER A 373 -17.12 -6.28 -11.82
CA SER A 373 -17.06 -5.09 -12.68
C SER A 373 -17.21 -5.45 -14.17
N ASN A 374 -18.39 -5.98 -14.50
CA ASN A 374 -18.85 -6.34 -15.84
C ASN A 374 -20.36 -6.03 -15.95
N SER A 375 -21.03 -6.51 -17.01
CA SER A 375 -22.47 -6.37 -17.24
C SER A 375 -23.20 -7.72 -17.22
N PHE A 376 -22.77 -8.68 -16.39
CA PHE A 376 -23.41 -9.99 -16.30
C PHE A 376 -24.83 -9.90 -15.71
N THR A 377 -25.73 -10.76 -16.17
CA THR A 377 -27.14 -10.83 -15.80
C THR A 377 -27.54 -12.26 -15.43
N GLY A 378 -28.78 -12.47 -14.96
CA GLY A 378 -29.27 -13.81 -14.59
C GLY A 378 -28.74 -14.28 -13.24
N LYS A 379 -28.82 -15.59 -12.96
CA LYS A 379 -28.47 -16.18 -11.67
C LYS A 379 -27.01 -16.61 -11.60
N LEU A 380 -26.47 -16.74 -10.38
CA LEU A 380 -25.24 -17.49 -10.15
C LEU A 380 -25.48 -18.99 -10.41
N PRO A 381 -24.52 -19.73 -11.01
CA PRO A 381 -24.62 -21.17 -11.20
C PRO A 381 -24.72 -21.93 -9.87
N ASP A 382 -25.61 -22.91 -9.79
CA ASP A 382 -25.88 -23.66 -8.56
C ASP A 382 -24.69 -24.51 -8.10
N ASN A 383 -23.76 -24.84 -9.00
CA ASN A 383 -22.69 -25.81 -8.75
C ASN A 383 -21.30 -25.17 -8.56
N LEU A 384 -21.21 -23.85 -8.34
CA LEU A 384 -19.92 -23.16 -8.21
C LEU A 384 -18.99 -23.78 -7.15
N CYS A 385 -19.54 -24.29 -6.05
CA CYS A 385 -18.79 -24.96 -4.99
C CYS A 385 -19.12 -26.46 -4.87
N TYR A 386 -19.48 -27.14 -5.97
CA TYR A 386 -19.86 -28.55 -5.96
C TYR A 386 -18.82 -29.48 -5.31
N HIS A 387 -17.53 -29.19 -5.53
CA HIS A 387 -16.40 -29.96 -4.95
C HIS A 387 -15.92 -29.44 -3.58
N GLY A 388 -16.55 -28.41 -3.01
CA GLY A 388 -16.18 -27.86 -1.70
C GLY A 388 -14.84 -27.11 -1.65
N MET A 389 -14.21 -26.85 -2.80
CA MET A 389 -12.86 -26.27 -2.91
C MET A 389 -12.85 -24.75 -3.15
N LEU A 390 -14.01 -24.11 -3.35
CA LEU A 390 -14.07 -22.69 -3.68
C LEU A 390 -13.62 -21.84 -2.49
N LEU A 391 -12.54 -21.09 -2.67
CA LEU A 391 -11.93 -20.22 -1.67
C LEU A 391 -12.42 -18.78 -1.81
N SER A 392 -12.59 -18.30 -3.05
CA SER A 392 -12.95 -16.91 -3.32
C SER A 392 -14.04 -16.79 -4.38
N LEU A 393 -15.14 -16.12 -4.02
CA LEU A 393 -16.23 -15.76 -4.93
C LEU A 393 -16.36 -14.23 -5.01
N SER A 394 -15.99 -13.65 -6.15
CA SER A 394 -16.01 -12.20 -6.38
C SER A 394 -16.76 -11.85 -7.66
N VAL A 395 -18.01 -11.39 -7.50
CA VAL A 395 -18.95 -11.12 -8.60
C VAL A 395 -19.58 -9.72 -8.51
N TYR A 396 -19.03 -8.86 -7.67
CA TYR A 396 -19.55 -7.52 -7.40
C TYR A 396 -19.57 -6.61 -8.65
N ASP A 397 -20.30 -5.51 -8.59
CA ASP A 397 -20.47 -4.55 -9.69
C ASP A 397 -20.91 -5.23 -10.99
N ASN A 398 -22.05 -5.90 -10.93
CA ASN A 398 -22.70 -6.55 -12.07
C ASN A 398 -24.22 -6.36 -11.95
N ASN A 399 -24.98 -6.99 -12.84
CA ASN A 399 -26.44 -6.96 -12.84
C ASN A 399 -27.03 -8.37 -12.58
N LEU A 400 -26.31 -9.20 -11.79
CA LEU A 400 -26.71 -10.56 -11.41
C LEU A 400 -27.90 -10.51 -10.46
N SER A 401 -28.80 -11.47 -10.57
CA SER A 401 -30.13 -11.46 -9.94
C SER A 401 -30.53 -12.85 -9.43
N GLY A 402 -31.69 -12.94 -8.78
CA GLY A 402 -32.17 -14.18 -8.16
C GLY A 402 -31.52 -14.43 -6.80
N GLU A 403 -31.63 -15.64 -6.29
CA GLU A 403 -31.11 -16.01 -4.96
C GLU A 403 -29.65 -16.50 -5.05
N LEU A 404 -28.91 -16.37 -3.95
CA LEU A 404 -27.62 -17.07 -3.84
C LEU A 404 -27.87 -18.58 -3.75
N PRO A 405 -27.12 -19.41 -4.49
CA PRO A 405 -27.30 -20.86 -4.43
C PRO A 405 -27.10 -21.43 -3.02
N GLU A 406 -28.02 -22.30 -2.59
CA GLU A 406 -27.95 -22.98 -1.28
C GLU A 406 -26.66 -23.81 -1.10
N SER A 407 -26.08 -24.29 -2.21
CA SER A 407 -24.81 -25.01 -2.22
C SER A 407 -23.64 -24.18 -1.64
N LEU A 408 -23.69 -22.85 -1.73
CA LEU A 408 -22.69 -21.96 -1.11
C LEU A 408 -22.73 -22.05 0.41
N GLY A 409 -23.89 -22.35 1.02
CA GLY A 409 -24.00 -22.58 2.46
C GLY A 409 -23.19 -23.79 2.94
N ASN A 410 -22.97 -24.77 2.07
CA ASN A 410 -22.18 -25.98 2.38
C ASN A 410 -20.70 -25.85 1.94
N CYS A 411 -20.29 -24.68 1.46
CA CYS A 411 -18.95 -24.44 0.93
C CYS A 411 -17.95 -24.13 2.05
N SER A 412 -17.38 -25.18 2.66
CA SER A 412 -16.46 -25.03 3.81
C SER A 412 -15.12 -24.36 3.47
N GLY A 413 -14.72 -24.35 2.20
CA GLY A 413 -13.49 -23.72 1.74
C GLY A 413 -13.56 -22.19 1.64
N LEU A 414 -14.75 -21.60 1.64
CA LEU A 414 -14.94 -20.20 1.27
C LEU A 414 -14.35 -19.23 2.31
N LEU A 415 -13.42 -18.39 1.87
CA LEU A 415 -12.74 -17.34 2.63
C LEU A 415 -13.31 -15.94 2.34
N ASP A 416 -13.66 -15.71 1.07
CA ASP A 416 -14.14 -14.42 0.57
C ASP A 416 -15.46 -14.55 -0.19
N LEU A 417 -16.48 -13.83 0.28
CA LEU A 417 -17.75 -13.66 -0.41
C LEU A 417 -17.98 -12.18 -0.73
N LYS A 418 -17.80 -11.80 -2.00
CA LYS A 418 -17.97 -10.42 -2.49
C LYS A 418 -18.99 -10.39 -3.62
N VAL A 419 -20.24 -10.13 -3.26
CA VAL A 419 -21.41 -10.12 -4.18
C VAL A 419 -22.15 -8.79 -4.16
N HIS A 420 -21.55 -7.74 -3.58
CA HIS A 420 -22.15 -6.42 -3.46
C HIS A 420 -22.43 -5.75 -4.83
N ASN A 421 -23.26 -4.72 -4.84
CA ASN A 421 -23.62 -3.95 -6.05
C ASN A 421 -24.14 -4.86 -7.17
N ASN A 422 -25.24 -5.55 -6.90
CA ASN A 422 -25.94 -6.44 -7.82
C ASN A 422 -27.46 -6.38 -7.56
N GLU A 423 -28.22 -7.27 -8.19
CA GLU A 423 -29.67 -7.40 -8.08
C GLU A 423 -30.08 -8.71 -7.35
N PHE A 424 -29.20 -9.28 -6.50
CA PHE A 424 -29.49 -10.50 -5.75
C PHE A 424 -30.64 -10.29 -4.75
N SER A 425 -31.41 -11.34 -4.51
CA SER A 425 -32.64 -11.31 -3.71
C SER A 425 -32.79 -12.58 -2.88
N GLY A 426 -33.89 -12.71 -2.14
CA GLY A 426 -34.15 -13.86 -1.27
C GLY A 426 -33.31 -13.83 0.00
N ASN A 427 -33.22 -14.97 0.70
CA ASN A 427 -32.45 -15.08 1.93
C ASN A 427 -30.99 -15.44 1.63
N ILE A 428 -30.07 -15.07 2.51
CA ILE A 428 -28.71 -15.61 2.51
C ILE A 428 -28.77 -17.08 2.96
N PRO A 429 -28.16 -18.03 2.22
CA PRO A 429 -28.05 -19.43 2.61
C PRO A 429 -27.50 -19.58 4.02
N SER A 430 -28.22 -20.33 4.86
CA SER A 430 -27.98 -20.32 6.32
C SER A 430 -26.56 -20.75 6.72
N GLY A 431 -25.94 -21.64 5.96
CA GLY A 431 -24.58 -22.10 6.23
C GLY A 431 -23.49 -21.03 6.04
N LEU A 432 -23.74 -19.99 5.21
CA LEU A 432 -22.81 -18.88 5.01
C LEU A 432 -22.64 -18.03 6.27
N TRP A 433 -23.69 -17.91 7.09
CA TRP A 433 -23.61 -17.21 8.37
C TRP A 433 -22.62 -17.85 9.34
N THR A 434 -22.50 -19.18 9.30
CA THR A 434 -21.72 -19.97 10.26
C THR A 434 -20.46 -20.60 9.67
N SER A 435 -20.11 -20.27 8.42
CA SER A 435 -18.96 -20.87 7.73
C SER A 435 -17.64 -20.54 8.43
N PHE A 436 -16.92 -21.57 8.89
CA PHE A 436 -15.77 -21.43 9.80
C PHE A 436 -14.63 -20.59 9.22
N ASN A 437 -14.40 -20.65 7.91
CA ASN A 437 -13.25 -20.03 7.26
C ASN A 437 -13.55 -18.62 6.71
N LEU A 438 -14.82 -18.25 6.61
CA LEU A 438 -15.24 -17.01 5.96
C LEU A 438 -14.74 -15.78 6.73
N THR A 439 -13.98 -14.92 6.05
CA THR A 439 -13.33 -13.75 6.63
C THR A 439 -13.98 -12.44 6.16
N ASN A 440 -14.27 -12.36 4.86
CA ASN A 440 -14.87 -11.20 4.22
C ASN A 440 -16.29 -11.53 3.75
N PHE A 441 -17.28 -10.85 4.32
CA PHE A 441 -18.69 -10.98 3.98
C PHE A 441 -19.23 -9.63 3.49
N MET A 442 -19.29 -9.46 2.17
CA MET A 442 -19.67 -8.20 1.51
C MET A 442 -20.83 -8.45 0.54
N VAL A 443 -22.04 -8.12 1.00
CA VAL A 443 -23.29 -8.35 0.25
C VAL A 443 -24.12 -7.07 0.06
N SER A 444 -23.56 -5.91 0.40
CA SER A 444 -24.25 -4.62 0.34
C SER A 444 -24.79 -4.28 -1.06
N HIS A 445 -25.76 -3.36 -1.14
CA HIS A 445 -26.38 -2.90 -2.39
C HIS A 445 -26.94 -4.06 -3.23
N ASN A 446 -27.94 -4.73 -2.66
CA ASN A 446 -28.69 -5.81 -3.27
C ASN A 446 -30.16 -5.72 -2.78
N LYS A 447 -30.95 -6.77 -3.00
CA LYS A 447 -32.33 -6.94 -2.55
C LYS A 447 -32.48 -8.11 -1.57
N PHE A 448 -31.43 -8.43 -0.82
CA PHE A 448 -31.48 -9.52 0.16
C PHE A 448 -32.51 -9.26 1.24
N THR A 449 -33.20 -10.31 1.64
CA THR A 449 -34.25 -10.34 2.67
C THR A 449 -33.86 -11.31 3.79
N GLY A 450 -34.74 -11.47 4.77
CA GLY A 450 -34.53 -12.36 5.90
C GLY A 450 -34.14 -11.60 7.17
N VAL A 451 -33.64 -12.35 8.15
CA VAL A 451 -33.27 -11.84 9.48
C VAL A 451 -31.82 -12.17 9.80
N LEU A 452 -31.20 -11.40 10.70
CA LEU A 452 -29.84 -11.67 11.16
C LEU A 452 -29.75 -13.01 11.93
N PRO A 453 -28.63 -13.76 11.80
CA PRO A 453 -28.47 -15.04 12.47
C PRO A 453 -28.13 -14.87 13.96
N GLU A 454 -28.53 -15.83 14.80
CA GLU A 454 -28.10 -15.83 16.22
C GLU A 454 -26.59 -16.06 16.38
N ARG A 455 -25.92 -16.64 15.38
CA ARG A 455 -24.47 -16.88 15.38
C ARG A 455 -23.88 -16.47 14.05
N LEU A 456 -22.76 -15.75 14.13
CA LEU A 456 -21.92 -15.40 12.98
C LEU A 456 -20.63 -16.22 13.04
N SER A 457 -20.03 -16.46 11.89
CA SER A 457 -18.70 -17.07 11.80
C SER A 457 -17.71 -16.31 12.67
N TRP A 458 -16.91 -17.07 13.42
CA TRP A 458 -15.94 -16.52 14.35
C TRP A 458 -14.83 -15.75 13.62
N ASN A 459 -14.55 -16.00 12.35
CA ASN A 459 -13.45 -15.35 11.63
C ASN A 459 -13.85 -14.05 10.92
N ILE A 460 -15.16 -13.73 10.87
CA ILE A 460 -15.64 -12.49 10.24
C ILE A 460 -15.21 -11.29 11.08
N SER A 461 -14.40 -10.42 10.47
CA SER A 461 -13.96 -9.16 11.06
C SER A 461 -14.70 -7.94 10.48
N ARG A 462 -15.18 -8.04 9.24
CA ARG A 462 -15.93 -7.00 8.54
C ARG A 462 -17.21 -7.60 7.98
N PHE A 463 -18.34 -7.09 8.46
CA PHE A 463 -19.68 -7.57 8.10
C PHE A 463 -20.49 -6.43 7.50
N GLU A 464 -20.69 -6.47 6.18
CA GLU A 464 -21.32 -5.40 5.40
C GLU A 464 -22.54 -5.93 4.65
N ILE A 465 -23.72 -5.47 5.08
CA ILE A 465 -25.02 -5.87 4.56
C ILE A 465 -25.89 -4.65 4.21
N SER A 466 -25.30 -3.46 4.12
CA SER A 466 -26.01 -2.20 3.90
C SER A 466 -26.73 -2.14 2.55
N TYR A 467 -27.74 -1.28 2.42
CA TYR A 467 -28.57 -1.16 1.20
C TYR A 467 -29.17 -2.50 0.77
N ASN A 468 -29.98 -3.10 1.64
CA ASN A 468 -30.72 -4.35 1.39
C ASN A 468 -32.13 -4.24 2.00
N GLN A 469 -32.84 -5.36 2.09
CA GLN A 469 -34.19 -5.46 2.65
C GLN A 469 -34.24 -6.39 3.88
N PHE A 470 -33.12 -6.57 4.59
CA PHE A 470 -33.09 -7.36 5.83
C PHE A 470 -34.02 -6.75 6.88
N SER A 471 -34.66 -7.61 7.67
CA SER A 471 -35.72 -7.24 8.60
C SER A 471 -35.55 -7.94 9.96
N GLY A 472 -36.48 -7.67 10.88
CA GLY A 472 -36.42 -8.19 12.24
C GLY A 472 -35.46 -7.40 13.14
N GLY A 473 -35.30 -7.87 14.37
CA GLY A 473 -34.41 -7.24 15.35
C GLY A 473 -32.98 -7.75 15.27
N ILE A 474 -32.03 -6.95 15.78
CA ILE A 474 -30.67 -7.41 16.03
C ILE A 474 -30.75 -8.49 17.13
N PRO A 475 -30.28 -9.73 16.87
CA PRO A 475 -30.48 -10.85 17.77
C PRO A 475 -29.62 -10.75 19.04
N SER A 476 -30.07 -11.35 20.14
CA SER A 476 -29.30 -11.35 21.39
C SER A 476 -28.01 -12.17 21.30
N GLY A 477 -27.96 -13.15 20.40
CA GLY A 477 -26.76 -13.93 20.07
C GLY A 477 -25.62 -13.13 19.45
N VAL A 478 -25.84 -11.85 19.10
CA VAL A 478 -24.79 -10.93 18.62
C VAL A 478 -23.57 -10.87 19.53
N SER A 479 -23.73 -11.12 20.85
CA SER A 479 -22.62 -11.24 21.79
C SER A 479 -21.56 -12.28 21.42
N SER A 480 -21.89 -13.26 20.57
CA SER A 480 -20.94 -14.27 20.09
C SER A 480 -20.06 -13.81 18.92
N TRP A 481 -20.30 -12.62 18.34
CA TRP A 481 -19.60 -12.13 17.15
C TRP A 481 -18.27 -11.46 17.53
N THR A 482 -17.46 -12.15 18.34
CA THR A 482 -16.38 -11.54 19.14
C THR A 482 -15.21 -10.96 18.34
N ASN A 483 -15.04 -11.36 17.08
CA ASN A 483 -13.98 -10.85 16.21
C ASN A 483 -14.40 -9.66 15.34
N LEU A 484 -15.65 -9.25 15.41
CA LEU A 484 -16.19 -8.20 14.56
C LEU A 484 -15.58 -6.84 14.89
N VAL A 485 -15.05 -6.17 13.86
CA VAL A 485 -14.44 -4.83 13.90
C VAL A 485 -15.37 -3.81 13.26
N VAL A 486 -15.95 -4.16 12.11
CA VAL A 486 -16.88 -3.32 11.36
C VAL A 486 -18.22 -4.05 11.21
N PHE A 487 -19.29 -3.42 11.68
CA PHE A 487 -20.66 -3.84 11.41
C PHE A 487 -21.40 -2.71 10.70
N ASP A 488 -21.67 -2.89 9.40
CA ASP A 488 -22.47 -1.98 8.59
C ASP A 488 -23.76 -2.67 8.13
N ALA A 489 -24.89 -2.19 8.66
CA ALA A 489 -26.24 -2.66 8.36
C ALA A 489 -27.16 -1.51 7.94
N SER A 490 -26.60 -0.39 7.50
CA SER A 490 -27.35 0.81 7.15
C SER A 490 -28.32 0.58 5.99
N LYS A 491 -29.42 1.34 5.93
CA LYS A 491 -30.42 1.28 4.84
C LYS A 491 -30.99 -0.14 4.65
N ASN A 492 -31.62 -0.64 5.71
CA ASN A 492 -32.35 -1.91 5.74
C ASN A 492 -33.72 -1.70 6.41
N ASN A 493 -34.45 -2.78 6.70
CA ASN A 493 -35.72 -2.78 7.40
C ASN A 493 -35.60 -3.30 8.84
N PHE A 494 -34.44 -3.15 9.50
CA PHE A 494 -34.25 -3.63 10.86
C PHE A 494 -35.14 -2.88 11.84
N ASN A 495 -35.78 -3.60 12.77
CA ASN A 495 -36.74 -3.06 13.73
C ASN A 495 -36.44 -3.53 15.16
N GLY A 496 -37.30 -3.19 16.11
CA GLY A 496 -37.08 -3.49 17.52
C GLY A 496 -35.92 -2.70 18.13
N SER A 497 -35.49 -3.09 19.33
CA SER A 497 -34.47 -2.37 20.09
C SER A 497 -33.05 -2.85 19.82
N ILE A 498 -32.07 -1.95 19.94
CA ILE A 498 -30.65 -2.31 19.97
C ILE A 498 -30.37 -3.15 21.24
N PRO A 499 -29.99 -4.44 21.14
CA PRO A 499 -29.81 -5.29 22.31
C PRO A 499 -28.55 -4.91 23.09
N ARG A 500 -28.61 -4.98 24.42
CA ARG A 500 -27.43 -4.75 25.29
C ARG A 500 -26.25 -5.66 24.94
N GLN A 501 -26.51 -6.85 24.39
CA GLN A 501 -25.49 -7.82 23.99
C GLN A 501 -24.56 -7.28 22.90
N LEU A 502 -25.01 -6.31 22.09
CA LEU A 502 -24.18 -5.66 21.07
C LEU A 502 -23.05 -4.83 21.71
N THR A 503 -23.24 -4.32 22.93
CA THR A 503 -22.20 -3.57 23.66
C THR A 503 -21.03 -4.43 24.13
N ALA A 504 -21.19 -5.76 24.13
CA ALA A 504 -20.18 -6.71 24.57
C ALA A 504 -19.11 -7.03 23.51
N LEU A 505 -19.22 -6.50 22.29
CA LEU A 505 -18.28 -6.76 21.20
C LEU A 505 -16.93 -6.07 21.46
N PRO A 506 -15.83 -6.82 21.68
CA PRO A 506 -14.59 -6.25 22.23
C PRO A 506 -13.76 -5.49 21.19
N LYS A 507 -13.89 -5.87 19.91
CA LYS A 507 -13.09 -5.32 18.80
C LYS A 507 -13.84 -4.32 17.93
N LEU A 508 -15.13 -4.09 18.19
CA LEU A 508 -15.97 -3.25 17.35
C LEU A 508 -15.47 -1.79 17.35
N THR A 509 -15.07 -1.30 16.19
CA THR A 509 -14.62 0.09 15.96
C THR A 509 -15.67 0.90 15.22
N THR A 510 -16.47 0.26 14.37
CA THR A 510 -17.43 0.94 13.50
C THR A 510 -18.77 0.22 13.58
N LEU A 511 -19.81 0.96 13.96
CA LEU A 511 -21.19 0.50 14.01
C LEU A 511 -22.08 1.46 13.23
N LEU A 512 -22.60 1.01 12.09
CA LEU A 512 -23.49 1.79 11.22
C LEU A 512 -24.82 1.04 11.11
N LEU A 513 -25.88 1.66 11.62
CA LEU A 513 -27.25 1.16 11.62
C LEU A 513 -28.23 2.24 11.13
N ASP A 514 -27.74 3.28 10.46
CA ASP A 514 -28.58 4.39 10.02
C ASP A 514 -29.61 3.96 8.97
N GLN A 515 -30.69 4.73 8.83
CA GLN A 515 -31.77 4.47 7.87
C GLN A 515 -32.40 3.08 8.05
N ASN A 516 -32.88 2.81 9.26
CA ASN A 516 -33.61 1.59 9.62
C ASN A 516 -34.90 1.97 10.37
N GLN A 517 -35.58 0.98 10.96
CA GLN A 517 -36.81 1.14 11.76
C GLN A 517 -36.54 0.80 13.24
N LEU A 518 -35.32 1.02 13.72
CA LEU A 518 -34.94 0.69 15.10
C LEU A 518 -35.67 1.60 16.10
N THR A 519 -36.12 1.02 17.20
CA THR A 519 -36.89 1.67 18.27
C THR A 519 -36.23 1.46 19.63
N GLY A 520 -36.82 1.98 20.70
CA GLY A 520 -36.30 1.78 22.05
C GLY A 520 -35.19 2.77 22.41
N GLU A 521 -34.61 2.57 23.60
CA GLU A 521 -33.55 3.40 24.14
C GLU A 521 -32.16 2.85 23.81
N LEU A 522 -31.13 3.71 23.84
CA LEU A 522 -29.75 3.25 23.76
C LEU A 522 -29.39 2.42 25.01
N PRO A 523 -28.66 1.29 24.87
CA PRO A 523 -28.29 0.46 26.00
C PRO A 523 -27.49 1.24 27.07
N SER A 524 -27.84 1.05 28.35
CA SER A 524 -27.13 1.69 29.47
C SER A 524 -25.66 1.30 29.56
N ASP A 525 -25.32 0.09 29.10
CA ASP A 525 -23.98 -0.50 29.14
C ASP A 525 -23.09 -0.07 27.95
N ILE A 526 -23.44 1.04 27.26
CA ILE A 526 -22.75 1.54 26.06
C ILE A 526 -21.24 1.72 26.28
N ILE A 527 -20.81 2.03 27.52
CA ILE A 527 -19.40 2.19 27.91
C ILE A 527 -18.53 0.95 27.63
N SER A 528 -19.15 -0.21 27.45
CA SER A 528 -18.46 -1.47 27.15
C SER A 528 -17.78 -1.48 25.79
N TRP A 529 -18.19 -0.60 24.86
CA TRP A 529 -17.56 -0.39 23.55
C TRP A 529 -16.21 0.32 23.62
N LYS A 530 -15.21 -0.34 24.20
CA LYS A 530 -13.87 0.23 24.44
C LYS A 530 -13.10 0.62 23.17
N SER A 531 -13.46 0.05 22.02
CA SER A 531 -12.75 0.26 20.76
C SER A 531 -13.53 1.10 19.77
N LEU A 532 -14.78 1.50 20.08
CA LEU A 532 -15.68 2.14 19.13
C LEU A 532 -15.22 3.56 18.80
N VAL A 533 -15.04 3.81 17.51
CA VAL A 533 -14.58 5.06 16.90
C VAL A 533 -15.75 5.77 16.21
N ALA A 534 -16.58 5.02 15.47
CA ALA A 534 -17.70 5.56 14.71
C ALA A 534 -19.02 4.87 15.09
N LEU A 535 -20.01 5.68 15.45
CA LEU A 535 -21.38 5.26 15.72
C LEU A 535 -22.34 6.10 14.87
N ASN A 536 -23.05 5.46 13.95
CA ASN A 536 -24.11 6.09 13.18
C ASN A 536 -25.42 5.33 13.36
N LEU A 537 -26.41 6.00 13.95
CA LEU A 537 -27.76 5.50 14.21
C LEU A 537 -28.82 6.45 13.62
N SER A 538 -28.44 7.34 12.71
CA SER A 538 -29.34 8.37 12.21
C SER A 538 -30.52 7.80 11.43
N GLN A 539 -31.60 8.58 11.29
CA GLN A 539 -32.80 8.18 10.53
C GLN A 539 -33.37 6.84 11.02
N ASN A 540 -33.72 6.79 12.31
CA ASN A 540 -34.38 5.66 12.97
C ASN A 540 -35.54 6.18 13.84
N GLN A 541 -36.11 5.35 14.71
CA GLN A 541 -37.21 5.67 15.63
C GLN A 541 -36.75 5.52 17.10
N LEU A 542 -35.45 5.75 17.38
CA LEU A 542 -34.87 5.61 18.71
C LEU A 542 -35.33 6.75 19.61
N TYR A 543 -35.70 6.43 20.85
CA TYR A 543 -36.24 7.40 21.81
C TYR A 543 -35.53 7.33 23.16
N GLY A 544 -35.99 8.15 24.11
CA GLY A 544 -35.42 8.23 25.46
C GLY A 544 -34.25 9.19 25.52
N GLN A 545 -33.45 9.11 26.59
CA GLN A 545 -32.31 10.00 26.79
C GLN A 545 -31.04 9.41 26.18
N ILE A 546 -30.18 10.28 25.64
CA ILE A 546 -28.82 9.87 25.25
C ILE A 546 -28.02 9.56 26.53
N PRO A 547 -27.52 8.32 26.74
CA PRO A 547 -26.86 7.95 27.99
C PRO A 547 -25.58 8.76 28.25
N HIS A 548 -25.39 9.24 29.48
CA HIS A 548 -24.16 9.94 29.89
C HIS A 548 -22.88 9.14 29.65
N ALA A 549 -22.98 7.81 29.67
CA ALA A 549 -21.88 6.89 29.41
C ALA A 549 -21.27 7.03 28.00
N ILE A 550 -22.01 7.57 27.01
CA ILE A 550 -21.49 7.81 25.66
C ILE A 550 -20.30 8.79 25.67
N GLY A 551 -20.31 9.76 26.61
CA GLY A 551 -19.23 10.70 26.87
C GLY A 551 -17.93 10.07 27.36
N GLN A 552 -18.01 8.85 27.88
CA GLN A 552 -16.90 8.13 28.50
C GLN A 552 -16.24 7.12 27.54
N LEU A 553 -16.76 6.98 26.32
CA LEU A 553 -16.18 6.10 25.32
C LEU A 553 -14.75 6.56 24.95
N PRO A 554 -13.74 5.70 25.08
CA PRO A 554 -12.35 6.12 25.06
C PRO A 554 -11.80 6.37 23.66
N ALA A 555 -12.49 5.95 22.60
CA ALA A 555 -12.03 6.07 21.21
C ALA A 555 -13.02 6.81 20.28
N LEU A 556 -14.25 7.08 20.71
CA LEU A 556 -15.32 7.62 19.86
C LEU A 556 -14.95 9.00 19.30
N SER A 557 -14.94 9.12 17.97
CA SER A 557 -14.66 10.37 17.23
C SER A 557 -15.77 10.76 16.25
N GLN A 558 -16.64 9.82 15.86
CA GLN A 558 -17.77 10.09 14.98
C GLN A 558 -19.06 9.62 15.63
N LEU A 559 -20.02 10.52 15.78
CA LEU A 559 -21.32 10.25 16.38
C LEU A 559 -22.42 10.92 15.57
N ASP A 560 -23.29 10.12 14.97
CA ASP A 560 -24.51 10.61 14.32
C ASP A 560 -25.74 9.88 14.90
N LEU A 561 -26.60 10.65 15.56
CA LEU A 561 -27.87 10.24 16.14
C LEU A 561 -29.03 11.08 15.58
N SER A 562 -28.80 11.77 14.47
CA SER A 562 -29.79 12.69 13.89
C SER A 562 -31.04 11.99 13.39
N GLU A 563 -32.12 12.74 13.21
CA GLU A 563 -33.39 12.22 12.66
C GLU A 563 -33.90 11.00 13.45
N ASN A 564 -34.11 11.20 14.75
CA ASN A 564 -34.62 10.21 15.70
C ASN A 564 -35.60 10.90 16.68
N GLU A 565 -36.03 10.18 17.72
CA GLU A 565 -36.98 10.65 18.74
C GLU A 565 -36.29 10.87 20.10
N PHE A 566 -34.97 11.14 20.13
CA PHE A 566 -34.24 11.35 21.39
C PHE A 566 -34.73 12.60 22.11
N SER A 567 -34.82 12.52 23.44
CA SER A 567 -35.34 13.58 24.30
C SER A 567 -34.44 13.80 25.53
N GLY A 568 -34.78 14.78 26.36
CA GLY A 568 -33.96 15.16 27.51
C GLY A 568 -32.80 16.08 27.12
N GLN A 569 -31.78 16.15 27.98
CA GLN A 569 -30.64 17.05 27.78
C GLN A 569 -29.52 16.35 26.99
N VAL A 570 -28.76 17.13 26.22
CA VAL A 570 -27.53 16.63 25.60
C VAL A 570 -26.53 16.28 26.71
N PRO A 571 -26.10 15.02 26.86
CA PRO A 571 -25.13 14.64 27.88
C PRO A 571 -23.76 15.25 27.58
N SER A 572 -22.82 15.16 28.54
CA SER A 572 -21.42 15.46 28.24
C SER A 572 -20.91 14.44 27.21
N LEU A 573 -20.59 14.90 26.01
CA LEU A 573 -20.07 14.08 24.91
C LEU A 573 -18.53 14.14 24.88
N PRO A 574 -17.85 13.19 24.20
CA PRO A 574 -16.39 13.22 24.11
C PRO A 574 -15.93 14.45 23.34
N PRO A 575 -15.05 15.30 23.88
CA PRO A 575 -14.57 16.52 23.22
C PRO A 575 -13.67 16.25 22.00
N ARG A 576 -13.38 14.99 21.71
CA ARG A 576 -12.58 14.54 20.57
C ARG A 576 -13.42 14.25 19.32
N LEU A 577 -14.75 14.39 19.40
CA LEU A 577 -15.64 14.16 18.27
C LEU A 577 -15.23 15.10 17.12
N THR A 578 -14.88 14.54 15.98
CA THR A 578 -14.64 15.27 14.72
C THR A 578 -15.94 15.47 13.95
N ASN A 579 -16.88 14.52 14.11
CA ASN A 579 -18.18 14.52 13.48
C ASN A 579 -19.23 14.28 14.56
N LEU A 580 -20.12 15.25 14.74
CA LEU A 580 -21.26 15.16 15.63
C LEU A 580 -22.49 15.58 14.84
N ASN A 581 -23.57 14.81 14.93
CA ASN A 581 -24.86 15.20 14.41
C ASN A 581 -25.98 14.64 15.30
N LEU A 582 -26.74 15.54 15.93
CA LEU A 582 -27.88 15.27 16.79
C LEU A 582 -29.14 15.99 16.28
N SER A 583 -29.12 16.44 15.02
CA SER A 583 -30.18 17.25 14.46
C SER A 583 -31.50 16.46 14.36
N SER A 584 -32.62 17.17 14.26
CA SER A 584 -33.95 16.59 14.07
C SER A 584 -34.30 15.53 15.14
N ASN A 585 -34.31 15.97 16.41
CA ASN A 585 -34.70 15.20 17.59
C ASN A 585 -35.56 16.08 18.53
N HIS A 586 -35.92 15.57 19.70
CA HIS A 586 -36.67 16.29 20.76
C HIS A 586 -35.77 16.73 21.93
N LEU A 587 -34.51 17.05 21.66
CA LEU A 587 -33.56 17.43 22.69
C LEU A 587 -33.89 18.81 23.27
N THR A 588 -33.59 18.97 24.55
CA THR A 588 -33.96 20.14 25.36
C THR A 588 -32.78 20.64 26.19
N GLY A 589 -32.87 21.90 26.61
CA GLY A 589 -31.87 22.48 27.52
C GLY A 589 -30.67 23.06 26.78
N ARG A 590 -29.59 23.26 27.54
CA ARG A 590 -28.42 23.97 27.05
C ARG A 590 -27.49 23.04 26.26
N ILE A 591 -26.97 23.52 25.15
CA ILE A 591 -25.93 22.83 24.38
C ILE A 591 -24.61 22.85 25.19
N PRO A 592 -23.86 21.74 25.29
CA PRO A 592 -22.58 21.75 25.97
C PRO A 592 -21.61 22.72 25.29
N SER A 593 -21.00 23.61 26.07
CA SER A 593 -20.17 24.71 25.59
C SER A 593 -19.05 24.30 24.63
N GLU A 594 -18.56 23.05 24.74
CA GLU A 594 -17.54 22.48 23.86
C GLU A 594 -18.00 22.36 22.40
N PHE A 595 -19.31 22.28 22.16
CA PHE A 595 -19.91 22.14 20.83
C PHE A 595 -20.66 23.42 20.37
N GLU A 596 -20.61 24.51 21.14
CA GLU A 596 -21.15 25.82 20.75
C GLU A 596 -20.21 26.57 19.80
N ASN A 597 -20.01 26.04 18.59
CA ASN A 597 -19.22 26.68 17.55
C ASN A 597 -19.82 26.43 16.16
N SER A 598 -19.43 27.23 15.17
CA SER A 598 -20.01 27.19 13.82
C SER A 598 -19.78 25.86 13.09
N VAL A 599 -18.78 25.07 13.47
CA VAL A 599 -18.52 23.74 12.86
C VAL A 599 -19.65 22.77 13.20
N PHE A 600 -20.20 22.85 14.41
CA PHE A 600 -21.29 21.98 14.85
C PHE A 600 -22.68 22.64 14.72
N ALA A 601 -22.80 23.78 14.05
CA ALA A 601 -24.07 24.50 13.90
C ALA A 601 -25.20 23.64 13.33
N SER A 602 -24.91 22.85 12.29
CA SER A 602 -25.88 21.93 11.71
C SER A 602 -26.28 20.78 12.63
N SER A 603 -25.38 20.36 13.53
CA SER A 603 -25.53 19.20 14.41
C SER A 603 -26.69 19.29 15.39
N PHE A 604 -27.25 20.48 15.64
CA PHE A 604 -28.31 20.69 16.64
C PHE A 604 -29.61 21.22 16.03
N LEU A 605 -29.67 21.41 14.71
CA LEU A 605 -30.86 21.90 14.01
C LEU A 605 -32.05 20.97 14.23
N GLY A 606 -33.27 21.48 14.10
CA GLY A 606 -34.48 20.66 14.26
C GLY A 606 -34.82 20.24 15.70
N ASN A 607 -34.10 20.74 16.71
CA ASN A 607 -34.42 20.53 18.13
C ASN A 607 -34.94 21.82 18.76
N SER A 608 -36.26 22.02 18.82
CA SER A 608 -36.87 23.28 19.30
C SER A 608 -36.65 23.57 20.79
N GLY A 609 -36.29 22.56 21.58
CA GLY A 609 -36.04 22.69 23.01
C GLY A 609 -34.60 23.08 23.37
N LEU A 610 -33.69 23.10 22.40
CA LEU A 610 -32.28 23.45 22.63
C LEU A 610 -32.07 24.97 22.62
N CYS A 611 -31.18 25.42 23.48
CA CYS A 611 -30.72 26.80 23.51
C CYS A 611 -29.19 26.85 23.60
N ALA A 612 -28.61 27.95 23.10
CA ALA A 612 -27.17 28.21 23.15
C ALA A 612 -26.88 29.47 23.97
N ASP A 613 -25.71 29.56 24.57
CA ASP A 613 -25.25 30.79 25.26
C ASP A 613 -24.65 31.80 24.27
N THR A 614 -24.25 31.34 23.08
CA THR A 614 -23.68 32.16 22.00
C THR A 614 -24.60 32.25 20.78
N PRO A 615 -24.58 33.36 20.03
CA PRO A 615 -25.33 33.48 18.78
C PRO A 615 -24.74 32.65 17.63
N ALA A 616 -23.63 31.93 17.85
CA ALA A 616 -22.88 31.20 16.82
C ALA A 616 -23.67 30.05 16.16
N LEU A 617 -24.69 29.53 16.84
CA LEU A 617 -25.49 28.39 16.37
C LEU A 617 -26.86 28.78 15.77
N ASN A 618 -27.18 30.09 15.67
CA ASN A 618 -28.51 30.58 15.25
C ASN A 618 -29.70 29.96 16.03
N LEU A 619 -29.48 29.54 17.28
CA LEU A 619 -30.49 29.00 18.18
C LEU A 619 -30.98 30.07 19.17
N THR A 620 -32.11 29.82 19.84
CA THR A 620 -32.61 30.70 20.90
C THR A 620 -31.56 30.83 22.01
N LEU A 621 -31.26 32.07 22.43
CA LEU A 621 -30.36 32.32 23.54
C LEU A 621 -31.00 31.84 24.84
N CYS A 622 -30.29 31.05 25.64
CA CYS A 622 -30.83 30.46 26.88
C CYS A 622 -31.33 31.49 27.91
N ASN A 623 -30.99 32.78 27.74
CA ASN A 623 -31.37 33.87 28.64
C ASN A 623 -32.52 34.77 28.14
N SER A 624 -33.21 34.45 27.04
CA SER A 624 -34.35 35.26 26.58
C SER A 624 -35.70 34.74 27.10
N GLY A 625 -36.07 35.10 28.33
CA GLY A 625 -37.48 35.31 28.71
C GLY A 625 -37.97 34.77 30.06
N LEU A 626 -38.09 35.65 31.06
CA LEU A 626 -39.18 35.61 32.03
C LEU A 626 -40.18 36.73 31.72
N GLN A 627 -40.94 36.59 30.64
CA GLN A 627 -42.14 37.37 30.39
C GLN A 627 -43.32 36.65 31.07
N ARG A 628 -43.67 37.09 32.29
CA ARG A 628 -44.86 36.61 33.00
C ARG A 628 -45.99 37.61 32.84
N LYS A 629 -47.12 37.08 32.36
CA LYS A 629 -48.39 37.72 32.03
C LYS A 629 -48.87 38.79 33.03
N ASN A 630 -49.43 39.87 32.47
CA ASN A 630 -50.23 40.91 33.11
C ASN A 630 -51.23 40.36 34.14
N LYS A 631 -51.28 40.99 35.33
CA LYS A 631 -52.50 41.25 36.11
C LYS A 631 -52.26 42.29 37.21
N GLY A 632 -52.82 43.49 37.01
CA GLY A 632 -53.59 44.30 37.97
C GLY A 632 -53.00 44.74 39.32
N SER A 633 -53.21 46.04 39.58
CA SER A 633 -53.61 46.66 40.87
C SER A 633 -52.53 47.29 41.78
N SER A 634 -52.56 48.63 41.77
CA SER A 634 -52.58 49.57 42.91
C SER A 634 -51.53 49.49 44.04
N TRP A 635 -50.59 50.43 43.97
CA TRP A 635 -50.05 51.34 45.00
C TRP A 635 -50.46 51.11 46.49
N SER A 636 -49.45 51.06 47.38
CA SER A 636 -49.54 51.61 48.75
C SER A 636 -48.16 52.01 49.32
N VAL A 637 -48.12 53.23 49.88
CA VAL A 637 -47.01 54.13 50.25
C VAL A 637 -46.07 53.63 51.38
N GLY A 638 -45.95 52.32 51.62
CA GLY A 638 -45.16 51.82 52.75
C GLY A 638 -43.64 51.74 52.53
N LEU A 639 -43.17 51.71 51.28
CA LEU A 639 -41.79 51.28 50.96
C LEU A 639 -40.76 52.40 50.84
N VAL A 640 -41.17 53.67 50.72
CA VAL A 640 -40.24 54.77 50.45
C VAL A 640 -39.41 55.17 51.68
N ILE A 641 -39.92 54.96 52.90
CA ILE A 641 -39.22 55.37 54.13
C ILE A 641 -38.19 54.31 54.58
N SER A 642 -38.48 53.02 54.40
CA SER A 642 -37.49 51.95 54.65
C SER A 642 -36.35 51.92 53.63
N LEU A 643 -36.60 52.36 52.39
CA LEU A 643 -35.58 52.42 51.35
C LEU A 643 -34.48 53.46 51.62
N VAL A 644 -34.79 54.56 52.32
CA VAL A 644 -33.79 55.63 52.60
C VAL A 644 -32.86 55.25 53.74
N ILE A 645 -33.35 54.57 54.79
CA ILE A 645 -32.53 54.10 55.91
C ILE A 645 -31.65 52.92 55.48
N VAL A 646 -32.20 52.00 54.67
CA VAL A 646 -31.45 50.88 54.09
C VAL A 646 -30.45 51.36 53.05
N ALA A 647 -30.75 52.42 52.29
CA ALA A 647 -29.79 53.03 51.37
C ALA A 647 -28.62 53.73 52.11
N LEU A 648 -28.86 54.41 53.23
CA LEU A 648 -27.79 55.04 54.02
C LEU A 648 -26.91 54.00 54.72
N LEU A 649 -27.49 52.90 55.21
CA LEU A 649 -26.75 51.76 55.75
C LEU A 649 -26.00 50.99 54.66
N LEU A 650 -26.58 50.83 53.46
CA LEU A 650 -25.91 50.25 52.29
C LEU A 650 -24.78 51.15 51.78
N ILE A 651 -24.91 52.47 51.80
CA ILE A 651 -23.85 53.40 51.38
C ILE A 651 -22.70 53.41 52.40
N LEU A 652 -22.99 53.30 53.70
CA LEU A 652 -21.96 53.17 54.74
C LEU A 652 -21.28 51.79 54.69
N LEU A 653 -22.05 50.73 54.41
CA LEU A 653 -21.53 49.37 54.21
C LEU A 653 -20.72 49.26 52.92
N LEU A 654 -21.19 49.88 51.83
CA LEU A 654 -20.49 49.96 50.54
C LEU A 654 -19.27 50.86 50.63
N SER A 655 -19.23 51.92 51.46
CA SER A 655 -18.02 52.73 51.67
C SER A 655 -17.00 52.05 52.57
N LEU A 656 -17.43 51.34 53.63
CA LEU A 656 -16.56 50.48 54.44
C LEU A 656 -16.07 49.25 53.67
N LEU A 657 -16.91 48.67 52.80
CA LEU A 657 -16.54 47.62 51.87
C LEU A 657 -15.65 48.19 50.76
N PHE A 658 -15.85 49.40 50.25
CA PHE A 658 -14.97 50.05 49.26
C PHE A 658 -13.61 50.42 49.87
N ILE A 659 -13.55 50.80 51.15
CA ILE A 659 -12.30 51.01 51.89
C ILE A 659 -11.62 49.67 52.21
N ARG A 660 -12.36 48.60 52.55
CA ARG A 660 -11.81 47.23 52.68
C ARG A 660 -11.41 46.62 51.34
N PHE A 661 -12.11 46.94 50.26
CA PHE A 661 -11.85 46.47 48.90
C PHE A 661 -10.68 47.24 48.29
N ASN A 662 -10.47 48.52 48.64
CA ASN A 662 -9.28 49.28 48.28
C ASN A 662 -8.07 49.01 49.19
N ARG A 663 -8.26 48.58 50.45
CA ARG A 663 -7.16 48.02 51.27
C ARG A 663 -6.81 46.58 50.90
N LYS A 664 -7.72 45.79 50.33
CA LYS A 664 -7.41 44.47 49.72
C LYS A 664 -6.95 44.55 48.25
N ARG A 665 -7.24 45.62 47.52
CA ARG A 665 -6.63 45.94 46.20
C ARG A 665 -5.22 46.53 46.29
N LYS A 666 -4.59 46.50 47.47
CA LYS A 666 -3.17 46.84 47.67
C LYS A 666 -2.30 45.65 48.09
N HIS A 667 -2.73 44.44 47.76
CA HIS A 667 -1.85 43.36 47.34
C HIS A 667 -2.39 42.85 46.01
N GLY A 668 -2.04 43.54 44.92
CA GLY A 668 -2.20 42.98 43.59
C GLY A 668 -1.29 41.77 43.48
N LEU A 669 -1.86 40.56 43.45
CA LEU A 669 -1.18 39.45 42.80
C LEU A 669 -1.27 39.79 41.30
N VAL A 670 -0.20 40.37 40.79
CA VAL A 670 0.03 40.50 39.36
C VAL A 670 -0.15 39.10 38.79
N ASN A 671 -1.12 38.88 37.89
CA ASN A 671 -1.11 37.70 37.02
C ASN A 671 0.14 37.86 36.14
N SER A 672 1.29 37.45 36.66
CA SER A 672 2.57 37.55 35.99
C SER A 672 2.56 36.48 34.91
N TRP A 673 2.18 36.88 33.70
CA TRP A 673 2.41 36.08 32.51
C TRP A 673 3.89 35.71 32.44
N LYS A 674 4.16 34.41 32.47
CA LYS A 674 5.51 33.87 32.33
C LYS A 674 5.80 33.72 30.86
N LEU A 675 6.67 34.59 30.34
CA LEU A 675 7.22 34.51 29.00
C LEU A 675 8.54 33.72 29.03
N ILE A 676 8.62 32.66 28.24
CA ILE A 676 9.84 31.91 27.99
C ILE A 676 10.19 32.13 26.52
N SER A 677 11.29 32.87 26.28
CA SER A 677 11.77 33.13 24.93
C SER A 677 12.81 32.11 24.50
N PHE A 678 12.76 31.71 23.23
CA PHE A 678 13.77 30.84 22.60
C PHE A 678 14.71 31.64 21.68
N GLU A 679 14.51 32.96 21.60
CA GLU A 679 15.30 33.90 20.80
C GLU A 679 15.23 35.34 21.33
N ARG A 680 15.83 36.29 20.59
CA ARG A 680 15.75 37.71 20.94
C ARG A 680 14.43 38.30 20.43
N LEU A 681 13.55 38.70 21.35
CA LEU A 681 12.28 39.33 21.03
C LEU A 681 12.38 40.86 21.06
N ASN A 682 11.55 41.51 20.26
CA ASN A 682 11.39 42.97 20.22
C ASN A 682 9.98 43.42 20.66
N PHE A 683 9.22 42.51 21.30
CA PHE A 683 7.90 42.74 21.83
C PHE A 683 7.78 42.17 23.25
N THR A 684 6.74 42.58 23.98
CA THR A 684 6.47 42.15 25.36
C THR A 684 5.27 41.21 25.43
N GLU A 685 5.05 40.55 26.56
CA GLU A 685 3.86 39.71 26.73
C GLU A 685 2.58 40.54 26.70
N SER A 686 2.63 41.77 27.22
CA SER A 686 1.50 42.71 27.20
C SER A 686 1.08 43.09 25.79
N SER A 687 2.02 43.32 24.86
CA SER A 687 1.69 43.67 23.46
C SER A 687 1.02 42.52 22.69
N ILE A 688 1.28 41.27 23.10
CA ILE A 688 0.59 40.08 22.57
C ILE A 688 -0.81 39.97 23.19
N VAL A 689 -0.90 40.00 24.51
CA VAL A 689 -2.16 39.71 25.23
C VAL A 689 -3.23 40.79 24.97
N SER A 690 -2.84 42.06 24.85
CA SER A 690 -3.78 43.15 24.55
C SER A 690 -4.37 43.07 23.14
N SER A 691 -3.70 42.35 22.24
CA SER A 691 -4.01 42.33 20.80
C SER A 691 -4.73 41.04 20.36
N MET A 692 -5.04 40.12 21.29
CA MET A 692 -5.82 38.91 21.03
C MET A 692 -7.33 39.20 21.02
N THR A 693 -7.80 39.92 19.99
CA THR A 693 -9.22 40.22 19.75
C THR A 693 -9.80 39.30 18.65
N GLU A 694 -11.13 39.23 18.55
CA GLU A 694 -11.82 38.40 17.53
C GLU A 694 -11.44 38.78 16.09
N GLN A 695 -11.17 40.07 15.84
CA GLN A 695 -10.77 40.58 14.52
C GLN A 695 -9.40 40.05 14.05
N ASN A 696 -8.58 39.57 14.98
CA ASN A 696 -7.23 39.09 14.71
C ASN A 696 -7.17 37.56 14.57
N ILE A 697 -8.29 36.84 14.63
CA ILE A 697 -8.34 35.38 14.48
C ILE A 697 -8.09 35.00 13.02
N ILE A 698 -7.11 34.11 12.78
CA ILE A 698 -6.76 33.60 11.44
C ILE A 698 -7.02 32.09 11.27
N GLY A 699 -7.33 31.40 12.35
CA GLY A 699 -7.66 29.97 12.35
C GLY A 699 -8.14 29.49 13.71
N SER A 700 -8.94 28.43 13.72
CA SER A 700 -9.37 27.75 14.95
C SER A 700 -9.42 26.24 14.69
N GLY A 701 -9.02 25.43 15.67
CA GLY A 701 -8.96 23.97 15.54
C GLY A 701 -8.96 23.25 16.89
N GLY A 702 -8.81 21.93 16.88
CA GLY A 702 -8.95 21.07 18.06
C GLY A 702 -8.00 21.35 19.22
N TYR A 703 -6.90 22.07 18.99
CA TYR A 703 -5.88 22.40 20.00
C TYR A 703 -5.88 23.88 20.42
N GLY A 704 -6.64 24.75 19.75
CA GLY A 704 -6.69 26.16 20.13
C GLY A 704 -7.18 27.10 19.03
N ILE A 705 -7.10 28.40 19.31
CA ILE A 705 -7.35 29.50 18.36
C ILE A 705 -6.02 30.14 17.99
N VAL A 706 -5.82 30.46 16.70
CA VAL A 706 -4.63 31.14 16.20
C VAL A 706 -4.95 32.59 15.83
N TYR A 707 -4.17 33.52 16.38
CA TYR A 707 -4.29 34.96 16.14
C TYR A 707 -3.11 35.46 15.30
N ARG A 708 -3.35 36.41 14.39
CA ARG A 708 -2.32 37.23 13.74
C ARG A 708 -2.17 38.52 14.52
N ILE A 709 -0.99 38.74 15.10
CA ILE A 709 -0.74 39.89 15.96
C ILE A 709 0.38 40.74 15.37
N ASP A 710 0.11 42.04 15.23
CA ASP A 710 1.12 43.04 14.90
C ASP A 710 1.95 43.36 16.16
N VAL A 711 3.26 43.19 16.05
CA VAL A 711 4.23 43.46 17.12
C VAL A 711 5.12 44.69 16.81
N GLY A 712 4.70 45.54 15.87
CA GLY A 712 5.37 46.78 15.45
C GLY A 712 6.57 46.57 14.53
N SER A 713 7.17 45.38 14.54
CA SER A 713 8.28 44.98 13.67
C SER A 713 7.89 43.96 12.59
N GLY A 714 6.62 43.57 12.56
CA GLY A 714 6.09 42.49 11.74
C GLY A 714 4.90 41.81 12.42
N TYR A 715 4.47 40.68 11.86
CA TYR A 715 3.37 39.90 12.40
C TYR A 715 3.88 38.61 13.04
N VAL A 716 3.20 38.16 14.09
CA VAL A 716 3.41 36.84 14.71
C VAL A 716 2.10 36.04 14.72
N ALA A 717 2.23 34.72 14.66
CA ALA A 717 1.11 33.80 14.81
C ALA A 717 1.05 33.32 16.26
N VAL A 718 -0.05 33.58 16.96
CA VAL A 718 -0.21 33.20 18.37
C VAL A 718 -1.29 32.14 18.51
N LYS A 719 -0.88 30.92 18.83
CA LYS A 719 -1.79 29.79 19.12
C LYS A 719 -2.12 29.80 20.61
N LYS A 720 -3.35 30.19 20.94
CA LYS A 720 -3.90 30.08 22.30
C LYS A 720 -4.49 28.69 22.48
N ILE A 721 -3.90 27.90 23.37
CA ILE A 721 -4.40 26.58 23.72
C ILE A 721 -5.71 26.75 24.51
N TRP A 722 -6.70 25.92 24.20
CA TRP A 722 -7.98 25.93 24.92
C TRP A 722 -7.76 25.77 26.44
N ASN A 723 -8.41 26.61 27.25
CA ASN A 723 -8.42 26.42 28.69
C ASN A 723 -9.72 25.72 29.11
N ASN A 724 -9.65 24.40 29.30
CA ASN A 724 -10.75 23.57 29.83
C ASN A 724 -10.22 22.68 30.97
N ARG A 725 -10.77 22.86 32.18
CA ARG A 725 -10.33 22.24 33.45
C ARG A 725 -10.28 20.69 33.47
N LYS A 726 -10.88 19.98 32.50
CA LYS A 726 -10.78 18.50 32.36
C LYS A 726 -9.90 18.03 31.20
N LEU A 727 -9.69 18.87 30.18
CA LEU A 727 -8.84 18.59 29.00
C LEU A 727 -7.35 18.94 29.23
N GLU A 728 -7.08 19.53 30.39
CA GLU A 728 -5.81 20.10 30.81
C GLU A 728 -4.65 19.16 30.51
N LYS A 729 -4.70 17.88 30.91
CA LYS A 729 -3.54 16.97 30.73
C LYS A 729 -3.20 16.65 29.27
N LYS A 730 -4.17 16.53 28.36
CA LYS A 730 -3.91 16.24 26.93
C LYS A 730 -3.40 17.49 26.20
N LEU A 731 -4.03 18.64 26.45
CA LEU A 731 -3.63 19.92 25.88
C LEU A 731 -2.29 20.41 26.45
N GLU A 732 -2.06 20.19 27.74
CA GLU A 732 -0.78 20.43 28.39
C GLU A 732 0.30 19.50 27.85
N ASN A 733 0.00 18.21 27.62
CA ASN A 733 0.94 17.30 26.95
C ASN A 733 1.25 17.74 25.52
N SER A 734 0.25 18.19 24.77
CA SER A 734 0.43 18.73 23.41
C SER A 734 1.29 20.00 23.43
N PHE A 735 0.97 20.94 24.32
CA PHE A 735 1.74 22.16 24.53
C PHE A 735 3.18 21.85 24.95
N ARG A 736 3.38 20.94 25.92
CA ARG A 736 4.70 20.52 26.39
C ARG A 736 5.49 19.79 25.30
N ALA A 737 4.85 18.95 24.48
CA ALA A 737 5.51 18.27 23.37
C ALA A 737 5.98 19.28 22.32
N GLU A 738 5.10 20.19 21.92
CA GLU A 738 5.37 21.23 20.94
C GLU A 738 6.47 22.18 21.40
N VAL A 739 6.41 22.67 22.66
CA VAL A 739 7.50 23.45 23.27
C VAL A 739 8.81 22.66 23.31
N ARG A 740 8.78 21.41 23.81
CA ARG A 740 9.99 20.59 23.98
C ARG A 740 10.67 20.27 22.66
N ILE A 741 9.91 20.04 21.60
CA ILE A 741 10.47 19.71 20.29
C ILE A 741 10.96 20.99 19.61
N LEU A 742 10.09 21.99 19.44
CA LEU A 742 10.41 23.20 18.69
C LEU A 742 11.41 24.12 19.40
N SER A 743 11.58 24.02 20.72
CA SER A 743 12.68 24.71 21.41
C SER A 743 14.05 24.11 21.08
N ASN A 744 14.10 22.85 20.64
CA ASN A 744 15.33 22.05 20.46
C ASN A 744 15.65 21.74 18.99
N ILE A 745 14.76 22.08 18.05
CA ILE A 745 14.99 21.90 16.62
C ILE A 745 14.99 23.24 15.90
N ARG A 746 15.90 23.41 14.94
CA ARG A 746 15.95 24.59 14.06
C ARG A 746 16.27 24.13 12.66
N HIS A 747 15.32 24.32 11.75
CA HIS A 747 15.45 23.96 10.35
C HIS A 747 14.66 24.96 9.49
N THR A 748 15.13 25.23 8.28
CA THR A 748 14.49 26.19 7.35
C THR A 748 13.05 25.83 7.01
N ASN A 749 12.76 24.52 6.97
CA ASN A 749 11.45 23.95 6.61
C ASN A 749 10.63 23.45 7.81
N ILE A 750 10.93 23.93 9.01
CA ILE A 750 10.13 23.67 10.21
C ILE A 750 9.73 25.01 10.80
N VAL A 751 8.47 25.15 11.22
CA VAL A 751 7.96 26.40 11.80
C VAL A 751 8.77 26.79 13.04
N ARG A 752 9.18 28.05 13.09
CA ARG A 752 9.98 28.57 14.20
C ARG A 752 9.08 29.02 15.36
N LEU A 753 9.27 28.42 16.53
CA LEU A 753 8.67 28.85 17.80
C LEU A 753 9.54 29.96 18.41
N MET A 754 9.00 31.17 18.54
CA MET A 754 9.72 32.35 19.06
C MET A 754 9.71 32.36 20.59
N CYS A 755 8.53 32.19 21.18
CA CYS A 755 8.35 32.12 22.63
C CYS A 755 7.07 31.37 23.01
N CYS A 756 6.97 30.99 24.29
CA CYS A 756 5.70 30.62 24.89
C CYS A 756 5.37 31.56 26.04
N ILE A 757 4.09 31.88 26.18
CA ILE A 757 3.58 32.79 27.21
C ILE A 757 2.49 32.03 27.96
N SER A 758 2.61 31.94 29.27
CA SER A 758 1.67 31.17 30.08
C SER A 758 1.34 31.86 31.39
N ASN A 759 0.14 31.62 31.89
CA ASN A 759 -0.24 31.88 33.28
C ASN A 759 -1.08 30.70 33.78
N GLU A 760 -1.69 30.82 34.96
CA GLU A 760 -2.49 29.74 35.56
C GLU A 760 -3.71 29.32 34.71
N ASP A 761 -4.20 30.21 33.81
CA ASP A 761 -5.43 30.03 33.06
C ASP A 761 -5.23 30.07 31.52
N SER A 762 -4.00 30.09 31.01
CA SER A 762 -3.74 30.23 29.58
C SER A 762 -2.34 29.79 29.19
N MET A 763 -2.25 29.08 28.07
CA MET A 763 -0.99 28.69 27.42
C MET A 763 -1.00 29.21 25.98
N LEU A 764 0.01 30.01 25.62
CA LEU A 764 0.17 30.62 24.32
C LEU A 764 1.49 30.15 23.69
N LEU A 765 1.44 29.76 22.43
CA LEU A 765 2.61 29.50 21.59
C LEU A 765 2.70 30.61 20.54
N VAL A 766 3.85 31.28 20.48
CA VAL A 766 4.10 32.39 19.56
C VAL A 766 5.09 31.93 18.50
N TYR A 767 4.63 31.86 17.26
CA TYR A 767 5.42 31.46 16.09
C TYR A 767 5.69 32.64 15.19
N GLU A 768 6.65 32.45 14.28
CA GLU A 768 6.71 33.27 13.08
C GLU A 768 5.39 33.22 12.29
N TYR A 769 4.96 34.37 11.77
CA TYR A 769 3.80 34.43 10.89
C TYR A 769 4.22 34.08 9.46
N LEU A 770 3.40 33.29 8.77
CA LEU A 770 3.64 32.86 7.39
C LEU A 770 2.49 33.38 6.53
N GLU A 771 2.81 34.30 5.62
CA GLU A 771 1.85 35.17 4.93
C GLU A 771 0.94 34.42 3.96
N ASN A 772 1.44 33.35 3.34
CA ASN A 772 0.68 32.56 2.38
C ASN A 772 -0.15 31.46 3.06
N HIS A 773 -0.26 31.44 4.39
CA HIS A 773 -1.09 30.48 5.13
C HIS A 773 -0.76 29.01 4.82
N SER A 774 -1.73 28.11 4.96
CA SER A 774 -1.58 26.66 4.78
C SER A 774 -1.77 26.22 3.32
N LEU A 775 -1.08 25.15 2.94
CA LEU A 775 -1.08 24.60 1.57
C LEU A 775 -2.47 24.15 1.10
N ASP A 776 -3.31 23.59 1.98
CA ASP A 776 -4.68 23.18 1.66
C ASP A 776 -5.54 24.33 1.12
N LYS A 777 -5.31 25.57 1.59
CA LYS A 777 -6.03 26.76 1.12
C LYS A 777 -5.70 27.11 -0.33
N TRP A 778 -4.52 26.73 -0.81
CA TRP A 778 -4.12 26.95 -2.20
C TRP A 778 -4.55 25.81 -3.11
N LEU A 779 -4.57 24.57 -2.62
CA LEU A 779 -4.94 23.39 -3.41
C LEU A 779 -6.47 23.22 -3.54
N HIS A 780 -7.23 23.38 -2.45
CA HIS A 780 -8.63 22.87 -2.39
C HIS A 780 -9.70 23.94 -2.26
N LYS A 781 -9.33 25.15 -1.81
CA LYS A 781 -10.27 26.26 -1.62
C LYS A 781 -9.97 27.35 -2.64
N LYS A 782 -10.81 27.51 -3.66
CA LYS A 782 -10.71 28.64 -4.60
C LYS A 782 -10.69 29.94 -3.79
N VAL A 783 -9.51 30.56 -3.69
CA VAL A 783 -9.33 31.87 -3.05
C VAL A 783 -10.26 32.84 -3.77
N LYS A 784 -11.34 33.27 -3.10
CA LYS A 784 -12.23 34.30 -3.65
C LYS A 784 -11.39 35.54 -3.87
N SER A 785 -11.08 35.82 -5.14
CA SER A 785 -10.29 36.98 -5.58
C SER A 785 -11.00 38.26 -5.16
N GLY A 786 -10.60 38.79 -4.01
CA GLY A 786 -10.74 40.19 -3.66
C GLY A 786 -9.34 40.81 -3.70
N SER A 787 -9.06 41.56 -4.77
CA SER A 787 -7.93 42.51 -4.88
C SER A 787 -6.51 41.92 -4.97
N VAL A 788 -6.00 41.87 -6.21
CA VAL A 788 -4.59 42.05 -6.61
C VAL A 788 -3.56 41.05 -6.03
N SER A 789 -3.59 39.81 -6.51
CA SER A 789 -2.40 39.20 -7.15
C SER A 789 -2.84 37.97 -7.97
N LYS A 790 -2.36 37.88 -9.20
CA LYS A 790 -2.53 36.75 -10.14
C LYS A 790 -1.59 35.58 -9.78
N VAL A 791 -1.30 35.36 -8.50
CA VAL A 791 -0.32 34.36 -8.10
C VAL A 791 -0.98 32.99 -8.11
N VAL A 792 -0.59 32.15 -9.07
CA VAL A 792 -1.01 30.76 -9.20
C VAL A 792 0.03 29.86 -8.54
N LEU A 793 -0.43 28.82 -7.84
CA LEU A 793 0.42 27.75 -7.31
C LEU A 793 0.77 26.77 -8.44
N ASP A 794 1.62 27.26 -9.35
CA ASP A 794 2.18 26.52 -10.48
C ASP A 794 3.09 25.35 -10.04
N TRP A 795 3.42 24.48 -10.99
CA TRP A 795 4.19 23.27 -10.70
C TRP A 795 5.55 23.54 -10.05
N PRO A 796 6.39 24.50 -10.50
CA PRO A 796 7.67 24.76 -9.84
C PRO A 796 7.53 25.11 -8.36
N LYS A 797 6.49 25.87 -7.97
CA LYS A 797 6.20 26.14 -6.55
C LYS A 797 5.76 24.86 -5.82
N ARG A 798 4.93 24.02 -6.44
CA ARG A 798 4.50 22.72 -5.85
C ARG A 798 5.69 21.78 -5.62
N LEU A 799 6.60 21.65 -6.58
CA LEU A 799 7.82 20.86 -6.45
C LEU A 799 8.74 21.41 -5.36
N LYS A 800 8.95 22.73 -5.33
CA LYS A 800 9.71 23.40 -4.27
C LYS A 800 9.14 23.14 -2.87
N ILE A 801 7.81 23.13 -2.76
CA ILE A 801 7.09 22.80 -1.53
C ILE A 801 7.34 21.34 -1.14
N ALA A 802 7.21 20.39 -2.07
CA ALA A 802 7.50 18.97 -1.83
C ALA A 802 8.92 18.75 -1.31
N ILE A 803 9.92 19.37 -1.96
CA ILE A 803 11.33 19.34 -1.53
C ILE A 803 11.47 19.89 -0.11
N GLY A 804 10.86 21.05 0.18
CA GLY A 804 10.95 21.66 1.51
C GLY A 804 10.35 20.78 2.62
N ILE A 805 9.20 20.15 2.37
CA ILE A 805 8.58 19.22 3.32
C ILE A 805 9.50 18.01 3.55
N ALA A 806 10.05 17.43 2.47
CA ALA A 806 10.96 16.29 2.55
C ALA A 806 12.25 16.63 3.33
N GLN A 807 12.80 17.83 3.15
CA GLN A 807 13.96 18.32 3.92
C GLN A 807 13.65 18.39 5.41
N GLY A 808 12.50 18.97 5.78
CA GLY A 808 12.06 19.05 7.18
C GLY A 808 11.86 17.68 7.82
N LEU A 809 11.19 16.76 7.12
CA LEU A 809 10.96 15.40 7.61
C LEU A 809 12.24 14.56 7.69
N SER A 810 13.12 14.65 6.68
CA SER A 810 14.43 13.96 6.70
C SER A 810 15.27 14.41 7.89
N TYR A 811 15.32 15.72 8.17
CA TYR A 811 16.03 16.25 9.33
C TYR A 811 15.46 15.70 10.65
N MET A 812 14.13 15.64 10.79
CA MET A 812 13.48 15.10 11.99
C MET A 812 13.73 13.60 12.19
N HIS A 813 13.71 12.80 11.12
CA HIS A 813 13.85 11.34 11.20
C HIS A 813 15.29 10.86 11.32
N HIS A 814 16.23 11.56 10.66
CA HIS A 814 17.60 11.06 10.49
C HIS A 814 18.66 11.90 11.18
N ASP A 815 18.44 13.21 11.34
CA ASP A 815 19.48 14.13 11.85
C ASP A 815 19.20 14.60 13.29
N CYS A 816 17.96 14.45 13.78
CA CYS A 816 17.62 14.65 15.18
C CYS A 816 17.98 13.41 16.02
N SER A 817 18.61 13.64 17.18
CA SER A 817 18.91 12.59 18.16
C SER A 817 18.32 12.96 19.53
N PRO A 818 17.29 12.24 20.00
CA PRO A 818 16.58 11.14 19.33
C PRO A 818 15.72 11.58 18.12
N PRO A 819 15.43 10.66 17.17
CA PRO A 819 14.53 10.93 16.03
C PRO A 819 13.16 11.42 16.46
N VAL A 820 12.57 12.34 15.68
CA VAL A 820 11.26 12.95 15.93
C VAL A 820 10.27 12.49 14.87
N VAL A 821 9.18 11.84 15.27
CA VAL A 821 8.06 11.48 14.39
C VAL A 821 6.91 12.46 14.61
N HIS A 822 6.42 13.10 13.54
CA HIS A 822 5.42 14.16 13.59
C HIS A 822 4.00 13.64 13.87
N ARG A 823 3.58 12.56 13.20
CA ARG A 823 2.30 11.83 13.38
C ARG A 823 1.04 12.54 12.90
N ASP A 824 1.14 13.71 12.27
CA ASP A 824 -0.01 14.45 11.72
C ASP A 824 0.42 15.34 10.53
N ILE A 825 1.16 14.74 9.60
CA ILE A 825 1.53 15.41 8.34
C ILE A 825 0.30 15.42 7.43
N LYS A 826 -0.07 16.61 6.95
CA LYS A 826 -1.19 16.88 6.03
C LYS A 826 -1.05 18.28 5.45
N THR A 827 -1.70 18.56 4.33
CA THR A 827 -1.62 19.87 3.64
C THR A 827 -2.05 21.06 4.52
N SER A 828 -2.96 20.88 5.48
CA SER A 828 -3.34 21.96 6.42
C SER A 828 -2.27 22.30 7.46
N ASN A 829 -1.30 21.41 7.67
CA ASN A 829 -0.18 21.58 8.62
C ASN A 829 1.12 21.98 7.91
N ILE A 830 1.07 22.21 6.59
CA ILE A 830 2.19 22.77 5.83
C ILE A 830 1.90 24.24 5.58
N LEU A 831 2.70 25.12 6.19
CA LEU A 831 2.56 26.56 6.07
C LEU A 831 3.56 27.13 5.05
N LEU A 832 3.19 28.22 4.39
CA LEU A 832 3.93 28.81 3.28
C LEU A 832 4.32 30.26 3.58
N ASP A 833 5.60 30.59 3.44
CA ASP A 833 6.07 31.98 3.49
C ASP A 833 5.76 32.73 2.18
N THR A 834 6.10 34.03 2.14
CA THR A 834 5.94 34.88 0.94
C THR A 834 6.59 34.34 -0.34
N GLN A 835 7.61 33.48 -0.22
CA GLN A 835 8.33 32.87 -1.34
C GLN A 835 7.88 31.42 -1.62
N PHE A 836 6.77 30.99 -1.03
CA PHE A 836 6.23 29.63 -1.10
C PHE A 836 7.21 28.56 -0.59
N ASN A 837 8.12 28.91 0.33
CA ASN A 837 8.90 27.89 1.03
C ASN A 837 7.99 27.19 2.04
N ALA A 838 7.99 25.85 2.02
CA ALA A 838 7.19 25.04 2.92
C ALA A 838 7.82 24.93 4.31
N LYS A 839 7.00 25.10 5.35
CA LYS A 839 7.35 24.84 6.74
C LYS A 839 6.35 23.89 7.38
N VAL A 840 6.85 22.77 7.92
CA VAL A 840 6.06 21.81 8.69
C VAL A 840 5.66 22.46 10.03
N ALA A 841 4.38 22.37 10.40
CA ALA A 841 3.80 22.97 11.59
C ALA A 841 2.89 21.99 12.36
N ASP A 842 2.47 22.41 13.56
CA ASP A 842 1.59 21.67 14.49
C ASP A 842 2.22 20.41 15.11
N PHE A 843 3.20 20.63 15.99
CA PHE A 843 3.97 19.58 16.66
C PHE A 843 3.27 19.03 17.92
N GLY A 844 2.00 19.35 18.13
CA GLY A 844 1.24 18.94 19.32
C GLY A 844 1.11 17.43 19.49
N LEU A 845 1.28 16.66 18.41
CA LEU A 845 1.21 15.19 18.39
C LEU A 845 2.57 14.50 18.22
N ALA A 846 3.62 15.28 17.97
CA ALA A 846 4.94 14.77 17.64
C ALA A 846 5.59 14.06 18.84
N LYS A 847 6.46 13.10 18.55
CA LYS A 847 7.08 12.22 19.55
C LYS A 847 8.54 11.93 19.22
N MET A 848 9.40 12.03 20.23
CA MET A 848 10.78 11.55 20.16
C MET A 848 10.84 10.03 20.37
N LEU A 849 11.51 9.29 19.50
CA LEU A 849 11.74 7.85 19.61
C LEU A 849 12.90 7.53 20.56
N ILE A 850 12.84 6.41 21.29
CA ILE A 850 13.89 6.07 22.28
C ILE A 850 15.18 5.61 21.56
N LYS A 851 15.05 4.95 20.40
CA LYS A 851 16.15 4.56 19.49
C LYS A 851 15.70 4.59 18.01
N PRO A 852 16.62 4.81 17.04
CA PRO A 852 16.32 4.68 15.62
C PRO A 852 15.87 3.25 15.26
N GLY A 853 14.75 3.10 14.55
CA GLY A 853 14.22 1.80 14.10
C GLY A 853 13.44 0.98 15.15
N GLU A 854 13.25 1.48 16.37
CA GLU A 854 12.55 0.75 17.45
C GLU A 854 11.04 1.08 17.47
N LEU A 855 10.20 0.05 17.41
CA LEU A 855 8.74 0.16 17.39
C LEU A 855 8.19 0.50 18.79
N ASN A 856 7.60 1.69 18.94
CA ASN A 856 6.91 2.04 20.18
C ASN A 856 5.40 1.81 20.06
N THR A 857 4.83 1.05 20.99
CA THR A 857 3.37 0.80 21.04
C THR A 857 2.67 1.96 21.73
N MET A 858 1.72 2.61 21.07
CA MET A 858 0.96 3.73 21.62
C MET A 858 -0.39 3.28 22.19
N SER A 859 -0.92 4.01 23.17
CA SER A 859 -2.24 3.74 23.76
C SER A 859 -3.42 4.14 22.86
N ALA A 860 -3.17 4.87 21.77
CA ALA A 860 -4.17 5.30 20.80
C ALA A 860 -3.54 5.61 19.44
N VAL A 861 -4.32 5.41 18.37
CA VAL A 861 -4.04 5.89 17.02
C VAL A 861 -4.41 7.36 16.95
N ILE A 862 -3.49 8.21 16.48
CA ILE A 862 -3.71 9.66 16.36
C ILE A 862 -3.19 10.13 15.00
N GLY A 863 -4.01 10.81 14.22
CA GLY A 863 -3.69 11.34 12.89
C GLY A 863 -4.97 11.74 12.16
N SER A 864 -4.84 12.30 10.96
CA SER A 864 -5.97 12.78 10.16
C SER A 864 -6.40 11.75 9.12
N PHE A 865 -7.70 11.47 9.03
CA PHE A 865 -8.28 10.52 8.07
C PHE A 865 -7.81 10.82 6.63
N GLY A 866 -7.51 9.78 5.85
CA GLY A 866 -6.85 9.87 4.55
C GLY A 866 -5.31 9.87 4.60
N TYR A 867 -4.70 10.33 5.70
CA TYR A 867 -3.23 10.39 5.90
C TYR A 867 -2.69 9.32 6.85
N ILE A 868 -3.56 8.56 7.53
CA ILE A 868 -3.12 7.56 8.52
C ILE A 868 -2.62 6.29 7.82
N ALA A 869 -1.38 5.90 8.12
CA ALA A 869 -0.81 4.66 7.61
C ALA A 869 -1.59 3.42 8.12
N PRO A 870 -1.89 2.44 7.25
CA PRO A 870 -2.76 1.31 7.59
C PRO A 870 -2.24 0.44 8.74
N GLU A 871 -0.93 0.22 8.81
CA GLU A 871 -0.29 -0.55 9.89
C GLU A 871 -0.41 0.14 11.26
N TYR A 872 -0.49 1.47 11.28
CA TYR A 872 -0.59 2.23 12.52
C TYR A 872 -2.00 2.07 13.12
N VAL A 873 -3.02 1.98 12.26
CA VAL A 873 -4.40 1.63 12.63
C VAL A 873 -4.46 0.21 13.21
N GLN A 874 -3.78 -0.74 12.57
CA GLN A 874 -3.86 -2.16 12.93
C GLN A 874 -3.06 -2.55 14.18
N THR A 875 -1.88 -1.93 14.38
CA THR A 875 -0.92 -2.40 15.39
C THR A 875 -0.64 -1.40 16.50
N THR A 876 -1.09 -0.14 16.35
CA THR A 876 -0.74 1.01 17.22
C THR A 876 0.76 1.30 17.35
N ARG A 877 1.61 0.65 16.54
CA ARG A 877 3.05 0.84 16.54
C ARG A 877 3.43 2.10 15.76
N VAL A 878 4.28 2.94 16.36
CA VAL A 878 4.81 4.15 15.75
C VAL A 878 6.23 3.91 15.25
N SER A 879 6.48 4.29 14.01
CA SER A 879 7.79 4.39 13.37
C SER A 879 7.82 5.63 12.47
N GLU A 880 8.99 6.03 11.99
CA GLU A 880 9.14 7.09 10.98
C GLU A 880 8.36 6.82 9.69
N LYS A 881 8.08 5.55 9.36
CA LYS A 881 7.37 5.15 8.14
C LYS A 881 5.91 5.62 8.08
N ILE A 882 5.30 6.00 9.20
CA ILE A 882 3.93 6.54 9.20
C ILE A 882 3.89 8.00 8.71
N ASP A 883 4.95 8.77 8.97
CA ASP A 883 5.12 10.11 8.42
C ASP A 883 5.45 10.03 6.92
N VAL A 884 6.21 9.02 6.48
CA VAL A 884 6.46 8.74 5.05
C VAL A 884 5.16 8.49 4.30
N PHE A 885 4.24 7.69 4.88
CA PHE A 885 2.92 7.48 4.28
C PHE A 885 2.13 8.78 4.16
N SER A 886 2.06 9.54 5.26
CA SER A 886 1.36 10.83 5.28
C SER A 886 1.94 11.81 4.26
N PHE A 887 3.26 11.83 4.11
CA PHE A 887 3.97 12.61 3.10
C PHE A 887 3.62 12.17 1.67
N GLY A 888 3.54 10.86 1.43
CA GLY A 888 3.12 10.32 0.13
C GLY A 888 1.72 10.80 -0.27
N VAL A 889 0.78 10.90 0.67
CA VAL A 889 -0.55 11.49 0.41
C VAL A 889 -0.44 12.97 0.03
N VAL A 890 0.41 13.75 0.69
CA VAL A 890 0.65 15.16 0.32
C VAL A 890 1.23 15.30 -1.09
N LEU A 891 2.12 14.39 -1.52
CA LEU A 891 2.63 14.37 -2.90
C LEU A 891 1.53 14.09 -3.92
N LEU A 892 0.59 13.20 -3.59
CA LEU A 892 -0.58 12.92 -4.44
C LEU A 892 -1.50 14.14 -4.54
N GLU A 893 -1.76 14.86 -3.45
CA GLU A 893 -2.55 16.09 -3.49
C GLU A 893 -1.86 17.19 -4.33
N LEU A 894 -0.54 17.33 -4.23
CA LEU A 894 0.24 18.30 -5.02
C LEU A 894 0.21 18.00 -6.52
N THR A 895 0.23 16.72 -6.90
CA THR A 895 0.27 16.30 -8.31
C THR A 895 -1.11 16.21 -8.96
N THR A 896 -2.17 16.00 -8.18
CA THR A 896 -3.53 15.78 -8.71
C THR A 896 -4.52 16.92 -8.40
N GLY A 897 -4.20 17.79 -7.44
CA GLY A 897 -5.13 18.82 -6.95
C GLY A 897 -6.34 18.26 -6.20
N LYS A 898 -6.37 16.96 -5.90
CA LYS A 898 -7.47 16.27 -5.21
C LYS A 898 -7.22 16.22 -3.72
N GLU A 899 -8.27 16.24 -2.90
CA GLU A 899 -8.17 16.10 -1.45
C GLU A 899 -7.77 14.66 -1.04
N ALA A 900 -7.14 14.49 0.12
CA ALA A 900 -6.72 13.16 0.61
C ALA A 900 -7.85 12.12 0.76
N ASN A 901 -9.10 12.56 0.87
CA ASN A 901 -10.30 11.70 0.95
C ASN A 901 -10.97 11.50 -0.41
N TYR A 902 -10.30 11.86 -1.51
CA TYR A 902 -10.85 11.74 -2.85
C TYR A 902 -10.86 10.27 -3.30
N GLY A 903 -12.07 9.75 -3.51
CA GLY A 903 -12.43 8.40 -3.96
C GLY A 903 -13.95 8.29 -4.06
N ASP A 904 -14.49 7.12 -4.41
CA ASP A 904 -15.90 6.84 -4.08
C ASP A 904 -16.08 6.81 -2.54
N GLN A 905 -17.30 6.71 -2.02
CA GLN A 905 -17.60 6.89 -0.57
C GLN A 905 -16.79 5.97 0.39
N HIS A 906 -15.92 5.09 -0.12
CA HIS A 906 -15.13 4.11 0.62
C HIS A 906 -13.65 3.96 0.18
N SER A 907 -13.05 4.86 -0.63
CA SER A 907 -11.61 4.81 -0.96
C SER A 907 -10.86 6.13 -0.69
N SER A 908 -9.62 6.05 -0.17
CA SER A 908 -8.73 7.22 0.04
C SER A 908 -7.99 7.60 -1.24
N LEU A 909 -7.44 8.82 -1.31
CA LEU A 909 -6.64 9.27 -2.46
C LEU A 909 -5.44 8.35 -2.73
N SER A 910 -4.83 7.81 -1.67
CA SER A 910 -3.75 6.82 -1.78
C SER A 910 -4.21 5.50 -2.39
N GLU A 911 -5.38 4.99 -2.01
CA GLU A 911 -5.95 3.77 -2.60
C GLU A 911 -6.40 4.00 -4.04
N TRP A 912 -7.03 5.15 -4.33
CA TRP A 912 -7.41 5.56 -5.67
C TRP A 912 -6.18 5.64 -6.58
N ALA A 913 -5.12 6.34 -6.13
CA ALA A 913 -3.88 6.45 -6.86
C ALA A 913 -3.31 5.05 -7.10
N TRP A 914 -3.10 4.26 -6.04
CA TRP A 914 -2.57 2.88 -6.13
C TRP A 914 -3.39 1.97 -7.07
N ARG A 915 -4.71 2.15 -7.20
CA ARG A 915 -5.52 1.40 -8.18
C ARG A 915 -5.22 1.81 -9.62
N HIS A 916 -5.25 3.11 -9.94
CA HIS A 916 -4.94 3.59 -11.30
C HIS A 916 -3.53 3.23 -11.74
N VAL A 917 -2.65 3.21 -10.75
CA VAL A 917 -1.30 2.73 -10.78
C VAL A 917 -1.23 1.23 -11.15
N LEU A 918 -1.93 0.39 -10.41
CA LEU A 918 -2.00 -1.05 -10.68
C LEU A 918 -2.70 -1.39 -11.99
N ILE A 919 -3.49 -0.47 -12.55
CA ILE A 919 -4.18 -0.64 -13.84
C ILE A 919 -3.28 -0.21 -15.01
N GLY A 920 -2.22 0.57 -14.76
CA GLY A 920 -1.33 1.08 -15.81
C GLY A 920 -1.94 2.23 -16.61
N GLY A 921 -2.87 2.98 -16.02
CA GLY A 921 -3.42 4.19 -16.64
C GLY A 921 -2.33 5.21 -16.91
N ASN A 922 -2.47 5.97 -17.99
CA ASN A 922 -1.58 7.11 -18.26
C ASN A 922 -1.74 8.10 -17.11
N VAL A 923 -0.72 8.16 -16.26
CA VAL A 923 -0.85 8.98 -15.06
C VAL A 923 -0.85 10.47 -15.41
N GLU A 924 -0.38 10.90 -16.59
CA GLU A 924 -0.59 12.29 -17.05
C GLU A 924 -2.07 12.68 -17.03
N GLU A 925 -2.98 11.75 -17.32
CA GLU A 925 -4.43 12.00 -17.26
C GLU A 925 -4.96 12.20 -15.84
N LEU A 926 -4.22 11.71 -14.84
CA LEU A 926 -4.56 11.78 -13.43
C LEU A 926 -4.03 13.06 -12.76
N LEU A 927 -3.09 13.75 -13.42
CA LEU A 927 -2.46 14.97 -12.92
C LEU A 927 -3.41 16.17 -12.99
N ASP A 928 -3.13 17.16 -12.16
CA ASP A 928 -3.84 18.43 -12.12
C ASP A 928 -3.62 19.22 -13.43
N LYS A 929 -4.64 19.19 -14.31
CA LYS A 929 -4.60 19.83 -15.62
C LYS A 929 -4.49 21.36 -15.55
N ASP A 930 -4.81 21.98 -14.41
CA ASP A 930 -4.72 23.43 -14.24
C ASP A 930 -3.27 23.92 -14.07
N VAL A 931 -2.33 23.02 -13.73
CA VAL A 931 -0.90 23.33 -13.55
C VAL A 931 0.04 22.49 -14.40
N MET A 932 -0.49 21.54 -15.17
CA MET A 932 0.28 20.65 -16.03
C MET A 932 0.66 21.35 -17.33
N GLU A 933 1.95 21.70 -17.45
CA GLU A 933 2.56 22.15 -18.70
C GLU A 933 3.44 21.03 -19.27
N ALA A 934 3.56 20.95 -20.60
CA ALA A 934 4.28 19.86 -21.28
C ALA A 934 5.75 19.70 -20.83
N ILE A 935 6.38 20.79 -20.37
CA ILE A 935 7.76 20.81 -19.87
C ILE A 935 7.92 20.18 -18.47
N TYR A 936 6.82 20.06 -17.72
CA TYR A 936 6.82 19.56 -16.34
C TYR A 936 6.18 18.18 -16.20
N SER A 937 5.66 17.62 -17.30
CA SER A 937 4.91 16.36 -17.27
C SER A 937 5.73 15.24 -16.63
N ASP A 938 6.97 15.02 -17.06
CA ASP A 938 7.83 13.95 -16.54
C ASP A 938 8.18 14.14 -15.05
N GLU A 939 8.38 15.37 -14.61
CA GLU A 939 8.62 15.70 -13.20
C GLU A 939 7.38 15.44 -12.35
N MET A 940 6.23 15.98 -12.75
CA MET A 940 4.93 15.71 -12.10
C MET A 940 4.65 14.22 -12.06
N CYS A 941 5.04 13.53 -13.12
CA CYS A 941 4.88 12.11 -13.24
C CYS A 941 5.70 11.34 -12.20
N THR A 942 6.96 11.71 -12.04
CA THR A 942 7.89 11.13 -11.08
C THR A 942 7.44 11.39 -9.65
N VAL A 943 6.99 12.61 -9.33
CA VAL A 943 6.49 12.96 -8.00
C VAL A 943 5.20 12.17 -7.66
N PHE A 944 4.31 11.95 -8.63
CA PHE A 944 3.11 11.13 -8.41
C PHE A 944 3.50 9.68 -8.06
N LYS A 945 4.42 9.06 -8.81
CA LYS A 945 4.93 7.71 -8.53
C LYS A 945 5.57 7.62 -7.16
N LEU A 946 6.35 8.63 -6.78
CA LEU A 946 6.91 8.72 -5.43
C LEU A 946 5.83 8.77 -4.35
N GLY A 947 4.74 9.53 -4.57
CA GLY A 947 3.58 9.57 -3.68
C GLY A 947 2.94 8.19 -3.48
N VAL A 948 2.83 7.41 -4.55
CA VAL A 948 2.33 6.02 -4.56
C VAL A 948 3.27 5.09 -3.78
N LEU A 949 4.59 5.15 -4.04
CA LEU A 949 5.59 4.34 -3.33
C LEU A 949 5.61 4.64 -1.82
N CYS A 950 5.55 5.92 -1.46
CA CYS A 950 5.45 6.37 -0.07
C CYS A 950 4.17 5.86 0.63
N THR A 951 3.09 5.61 -0.12
CA THR A 951 1.79 5.12 0.41
C THR A 951 1.62 3.61 0.32
N ALA A 952 2.68 2.85 0.05
CA ALA A 952 2.64 1.38 0.05
C ALA A 952 2.09 0.82 1.37
N THR A 953 1.28 -0.24 1.30
CA THR A 953 0.63 -0.84 2.48
C THR A 953 1.62 -1.45 3.48
N LEU A 954 2.72 -2.03 2.98
CA LEU A 954 3.81 -2.56 3.81
C LEU A 954 4.83 -1.44 4.14
N PRO A 955 5.10 -1.15 5.44
CA PRO A 955 6.04 -0.10 5.84
C PRO A 955 7.48 -0.32 5.34
N ALA A 956 7.87 -1.59 5.20
CA ALA A 956 9.19 -1.99 4.70
C ALA A 956 9.39 -1.62 3.23
N SER A 957 8.31 -1.53 2.45
CA SER A 957 8.35 -1.21 1.02
C SER A 957 8.39 0.30 0.74
N ARG A 958 8.15 1.15 1.75
CA ARG A 958 8.23 2.61 1.61
C ARG A 958 9.69 3.06 1.65
N PRO A 959 10.09 4.08 0.87
CA PRO A 959 11.41 4.69 1.03
C PRO A 959 11.55 5.34 2.42
N SER A 960 12.79 5.60 2.83
CA SER A 960 13.10 6.55 3.90
C SER A 960 12.89 7.99 3.43
N MET A 961 12.76 8.94 4.36
CA MET A 961 12.65 10.35 3.98
C MET A 961 13.93 10.88 3.31
N ARG A 962 15.10 10.30 3.61
CA ARG A 962 16.36 10.63 2.93
C ARG A 962 16.34 10.18 1.45
N GLU A 963 15.84 8.98 1.16
CA GLU A 963 15.67 8.49 -0.22
C GLU A 963 14.61 9.31 -0.96
N ALA A 964 13.45 9.56 -0.35
CA ALA A 964 12.41 10.39 -0.94
C ALA A 964 12.88 11.83 -1.23
N LEU A 965 13.71 12.41 -0.36
CA LEU A 965 14.31 13.72 -0.56
C LEU A 965 15.28 13.73 -1.74
N GLN A 966 16.13 12.70 -1.87
CA GLN A 966 17.03 12.58 -3.02
C GLN A 966 16.22 12.63 -4.32
N ILE A 967 15.15 11.83 -4.42
CA ILE A 967 14.22 11.78 -5.57
C ILE A 967 13.68 13.14 -5.95
N LEU A 968 13.30 13.95 -4.97
CA LEU A 968 12.75 15.28 -5.24
C LEU A 968 13.82 16.29 -5.63
N GLN A 969 15.03 16.20 -5.05
CA GLN A 969 16.11 17.16 -5.32
C GLN A 969 16.69 17.02 -6.72
N SER A 970 16.77 15.81 -7.28
CA SER A 970 17.22 15.62 -8.66
C SER A 970 16.28 16.24 -9.71
N LEU A 971 15.04 16.54 -9.35
CA LEU A 971 14.07 17.23 -10.21
C LEU A 971 14.18 18.77 -10.11
N GLY A 972 14.87 19.29 -9.08
CA GLY A 972 14.85 20.72 -8.74
C GLY A 972 16.05 21.56 -9.21
N GLU A 973 17.05 20.95 -9.85
CA GLU A 973 18.26 21.65 -10.33
C GLU A 973 18.08 22.13 -11.80
N PRO A 974 18.34 23.41 -12.12
CA PRO A 974 18.29 23.88 -13.50
C PRO A 974 19.48 23.31 -14.28
N PHE A 975 19.21 22.50 -15.30
CA PHE A 975 20.23 22.10 -16.27
C PHE A 975 20.82 23.34 -16.95
N ALA A 976 22.07 23.66 -16.63
CA ALA A 976 22.89 24.52 -17.47
C ALA A 976 22.95 23.90 -18.87
N TYR A 977 22.57 24.70 -19.86
CA TYR A 977 22.53 24.31 -21.26
C TYR A 977 23.94 23.96 -21.74
N GLY A 978 24.27 22.67 -21.79
CA GLY A 978 25.54 22.18 -22.30
C GLY A 978 26.13 20.99 -21.54
N ASP A 979 25.37 19.90 -21.40
CA ASP A 979 25.89 18.51 -21.35
C ASP A 979 24.71 17.55 -21.15
N GLN A 980 24.03 17.20 -22.25
CA GLN A 980 23.10 16.07 -22.27
C GLN A 980 23.91 14.77 -22.32
N LYS A 981 24.42 14.32 -21.16
CA LYS A 981 24.91 12.96 -20.90
C LYS A 981 25.26 12.86 -19.41
N ASN A 982 24.58 11.98 -18.67
CA ASN A 982 24.85 11.54 -17.28
C ASN A 982 23.91 12.01 -16.15
N PHE A 983 22.59 11.90 -16.30
CA PHE A 983 21.66 12.06 -15.15
C PHE A 983 20.57 10.97 -15.05
N GLY A 984 20.83 9.74 -15.50
CA GLY A 984 19.86 8.63 -15.48
C GLY A 984 20.00 7.61 -14.34
N HIS A 985 20.87 7.81 -13.35
CA HIS A 985 21.39 6.69 -12.53
C HIS A 985 20.97 6.62 -11.06
N TYR A 986 19.87 7.25 -10.63
CA TYR A 986 19.45 7.14 -9.22
C TYR A 986 17.97 6.82 -8.96
N TYR A 987 17.11 6.59 -9.97
CA TYR A 987 15.65 6.49 -9.77
C TYR A 987 14.90 5.22 -10.11
N ASP A 988 15.56 4.16 -10.58
CA ASP A 988 14.86 2.91 -10.91
C ASP A 988 15.05 1.82 -9.83
N ALA A 989 14.93 2.20 -8.55
CA ALA A 989 14.82 1.26 -7.45
C ALA A 989 13.40 1.32 -6.83
N ILE A 990 12.62 0.31 -7.22
CA ILE A 990 11.38 -0.22 -6.61
C ILE A 990 10.06 0.33 -7.17
N PRO A 991 9.13 -0.59 -7.49
CA PRO A 991 8.33 -0.55 -8.69
C PRO A 991 6.97 0.05 -8.38
N LEU A 992 6.49 0.89 -9.30
CA LEU A 992 5.11 0.96 -9.79
C LEU A 992 5.00 2.24 -10.65
N LEU A 993 4.41 2.08 -11.84
CA LEU A 993 4.06 3.05 -12.91
C LEU A 993 5.24 3.69 -13.61
N LYS A 994 5.21 3.95 -14.91
CA LYS A 994 4.13 4.44 -15.77
C LYS A 994 4.32 3.90 -17.19
N SER A 995 3.18 3.73 -17.85
CA SER A 995 2.96 3.76 -19.29
C SER A 995 3.11 5.19 -19.84
N SER A 996 3.58 5.25 -21.08
CA SER A 996 3.84 6.41 -21.91
C SER A 996 2.75 6.51 -22.98
N GLU A 997 2.18 7.70 -23.18
CA GLU A 997 1.58 8.10 -24.45
C GLU A 997 2.26 9.41 -24.90
N LYS A 998 2.77 9.45 -26.13
CA LYS A 998 2.88 10.69 -26.89
C LYS A 998 2.55 10.49 -28.35
N GLU A 999 1.63 11.34 -28.78
CA GLU A 999 1.05 11.51 -30.10
C GLU A 999 2.10 11.77 -31.20
N THR A 1000 1.82 11.21 -32.36
CA THR A 1000 2.46 11.53 -33.64
C THR A 1000 1.81 12.78 -34.24
N ARG A 1001 2.60 13.85 -34.46
CA ARG A 1001 2.25 14.90 -35.43
C ARG A 1001 2.97 14.63 -36.75
N LEU A 1002 2.17 14.54 -37.81
CA LEU A 1002 2.57 14.50 -39.20
C LEU A 1002 3.04 15.88 -39.66
N ASP A 1003 4.30 16.01 -40.05
CA ASP A 1003 4.79 17.16 -40.80
C ASP A 1003 4.59 16.93 -42.31
N VAL A 1004 3.77 17.80 -42.91
CA VAL A 1004 3.64 17.99 -44.35
C VAL A 1004 4.76 18.93 -44.77
N VAL A 1005 5.65 18.43 -45.63
CA VAL A 1005 6.61 19.25 -46.39
C VAL A 1005 5.84 19.90 -47.54
N ASP A 1006 5.83 21.23 -47.60
CA ASP A 1006 5.56 21.97 -48.82
C ASP A 1006 6.74 22.89 -49.15
N HIS A 1007 7.07 22.95 -50.43
CA HIS A 1007 8.19 23.68 -51.00
C HIS A 1007 7.89 25.19 -51.08
N SER A 1008 8.85 26.05 -50.72
CA SER A 1008 9.36 27.13 -51.59
C SER A 1008 10.25 28.13 -50.84
N GLU A 1009 11.42 28.37 -51.44
CA GLU A 1009 12.41 29.47 -51.27
C GLU A 1009 13.30 29.52 -50.02
#